data_AF-A0A971UP16-F1
#
_entry.id   AF-A0A971UP16-F1
#
_cell.length_a   1.000
_cell.length_b   1.000
_cell.length_c   1.000
_cell.angle_alpha   90.00
_cell.angle_beta   90.00
_cell.angle_gamma   90.00
#
_symmetry.space_group_name_H-M   'P 1'
#
loop_
_entity.id
_entity.type
_entity.pdbx_description
1 polymer ?
#
loop_
_entity_poly.entity_id
_entity_poly.type
_entity_poly.pdbx_seq_one_letter_code
_entity_poly.pdbx_strand_id
1 'polypeptide(L)'
;MNRVLAWGCLVALAAWACPVTVTGQEAAQDASAAKTMGFEGEGALAGWTVTGPVATAAGKGRDGQGAALTIGSGGKALLKLRDADGSGKVELWVYDDLTSPENPRAATRPGPRWGLVQKDGHVLAVGILYASYLGGNEGYTATGGDGDRWYDQLQWLGVKRAPAAWRKWTFDFDTEKGLRVLVDGRDLNAAKRFDATKAGLVGFNGVVIYGDSGGASEQTLLVDDVSVTLGGPVTSVPQPRPEAPTVKGPDPWTPIREERAPVTAENAPATPKLEELEQRPSVTQHGITWTFEKPSPVGRFVNGDWYVVGPVTVTAIDPKPLYGEEIPEIELDARDLKRPATSWVRNGFMLNPPAAQKESYDSGIQNFFEPGLIQRLPATMKPGDSLVSTISMPKGMILKGQMLRTDVQRGKGDSSPIRTAAVLTCVAEPQPADAFRPGYCDRTQKVYLARNLKRDLLPRAERTANLADVGLYVRFTQRPWLSTGFFGFDHPVENMPQYGLEYGRVAGIAALLLCTDLKPEEKEPLLINYVQVGIDLGSIARAGHPGWEAFGGHGSGRKIPIVFAGLVLGDDELANVNRSFPQVSFGEDEQTEYGPCWTGATVTFAGHRAIDARTGVARPGSGPYEHRHPKEWDGIASGEARRGDRMSESYRRCCTSVGWVAQALAMHLMKAEAAWGHDPFFDYVDRWMYEDDAEFVKAIKEATGADHSPGWARQGQTWDAFVNEMWAKHRTGPGMPPTDGWKQPKDFSRYEKSMELLKEKQSKR
;
A
#
# COMPACT_ATOMS: atom_id res chain seq x y z
N MET A 1 -58.40 -15.97 -11.97
CA MET A 1 -58.23 -16.33 -13.39
C MET A 1 -56.91 -17.08 -13.51
N ASN A 2 -56.93 -18.41 -13.30
CA ASN A 2 -56.87 -19.48 -14.33
C ASN A 2 -55.46 -19.56 -14.98
N ARG A 3 -54.64 -20.63 -14.92
CA ARG A 3 -54.77 -22.11 -14.76
C ARG A 3 -53.45 -22.65 -14.14
N VAL A 4 -53.42 -23.52 -13.12
CA VAL A 4 -53.58 -25.00 -13.09
C VAL A 4 -52.54 -25.80 -13.90
N LEU A 5 -51.68 -26.55 -13.19
CA LEU A 5 -51.22 -27.91 -13.54
C LEU A 5 -50.63 -28.63 -12.30
N ALA A 6 -51.44 -29.56 -11.77
CA ALA A 6 -51.13 -30.76 -10.97
C ALA A 6 -50.31 -31.77 -11.84
N TRP A 7 -49.63 -32.84 -11.43
CA TRP A 7 -49.42 -33.71 -10.26
C TRP A 7 -48.16 -34.55 -10.64
N GLY A 8 -47.35 -35.14 -9.76
CA GLY A 8 -47.73 -36.30 -8.96
C GLY A 8 -46.49 -37.02 -8.39
N CYS A 9 -46.61 -37.45 -7.13
CA CYS A 9 -45.69 -38.33 -6.43
C CYS A 9 -45.85 -39.78 -6.92
N LEU A 10 -44.74 -40.52 -7.01
CA LEU A 10 -44.74 -41.97 -7.16
C LEU A 10 -43.90 -42.58 -6.04
N VAL A 11 -44.60 -43.21 -5.11
CA VAL A 11 -44.10 -44.13 -4.09
C VAL A 11 -43.98 -45.51 -4.75
N ALA A 12 -42.84 -46.18 -4.61
CA ALA A 12 -42.71 -47.60 -4.93
C ALA A 12 -42.07 -48.33 -3.74
N LEU A 13 -42.88 -49.16 -3.08
CA LEU A 13 -42.50 -50.22 -2.15
C LEU A 13 -42.03 -51.44 -2.95
N ALA A 14 -40.90 -52.04 -2.59
CA ALA A 14 -40.57 -53.41 -2.98
C ALA A 14 -39.77 -54.13 -1.88
N ALA A 15 -40.50 -54.99 -1.17
CA ALA A 15 -40.19 -56.28 -0.55
C ALA A 15 -38.78 -56.58 0.02
N TRP A 16 -38.81 -56.95 1.31
CA TRP A 16 -37.82 -57.80 1.98
C TRP A 16 -37.70 -59.19 1.35
N ALA A 17 -36.46 -59.62 1.11
CA ALA A 17 -36.04 -61.02 1.13
C ALA A 17 -34.56 -61.11 1.54
N CYS A 18 -34.29 -61.62 2.74
CA CYS A 18 -33.04 -62.35 3.06
C CYS A 18 -33.27 -63.84 2.74
N PRO A 19 -32.26 -64.74 2.73
CA PRO A 19 -30.81 -64.57 2.96
C PRO A 19 -29.93 -65.30 1.91
N VAL A 20 -28.65 -64.94 1.76
CA VAL A 20 -27.51 -65.88 1.76
C VAL A 20 -26.27 -65.08 2.18
N THR A 21 -25.75 -65.38 3.36
CA THR A 21 -24.39 -65.05 3.76
C THR A 21 -23.41 -65.80 2.87
N VAL A 22 -22.85 -65.13 1.87
CA VAL A 22 -21.54 -65.50 1.35
C VAL A 22 -20.54 -64.65 2.09
N THR A 23 -19.86 -65.28 3.03
CA THR A 23 -18.62 -64.78 3.64
C THR A 23 -17.56 -64.68 2.54
N GLY A 24 -17.64 -63.61 1.75
CA GLY A 24 -16.55 -63.11 0.92
C GLY A 24 -15.74 -62.16 1.77
N GLN A 25 -14.80 -62.71 2.52
CA GLN A 25 -13.78 -61.99 3.24
C GLN A 25 -12.85 -61.35 2.19
N GLU A 26 -13.28 -60.24 1.57
CA GLU A 26 -12.35 -59.36 0.87
C GLU A 26 -11.50 -58.70 1.93
N ALA A 27 -10.24 -59.13 1.96
CA ALA A 27 -9.23 -58.71 2.89
C ALA A 27 -9.20 -57.18 2.97
N ALA A 28 -9.55 -56.64 4.14
CA ALA A 28 -8.99 -55.40 4.59
C ALA A 28 -7.46 -55.57 4.48
N GLN A 29 -6.85 -54.97 3.46
CA GLN A 29 -5.40 -54.88 3.38
C GLN A 29 -4.92 -54.12 4.61
N ASP A 30 -4.13 -54.82 5.42
CA ASP A 30 -3.49 -54.32 6.63
C ASP A 30 -2.99 -52.89 6.44
N ALA A 31 -3.53 -51.99 7.25
CA ALA A 31 -2.79 -50.81 7.63
C ALA A 31 -1.58 -51.24 8.48
N SER A 32 -0.42 -50.63 8.23
CA SER A 32 0.68 -50.37 9.19
C SER A 32 2.03 -51.11 9.08
N ALA A 33 2.43 -51.64 7.93
CA ALA A 33 3.86 -51.91 7.68
C ALA A 33 4.44 -50.96 6.63
N ALA A 34 5.51 -50.24 6.99
CA ALA A 34 6.25 -49.42 6.04
C ALA A 34 6.93 -50.33 5.00
N LYS A 35 6.62 -50.14 3.72
CA LYS A 35 7.30 -50.82 2.61
C LYS A 35 8.45 -49.94 2.13
N THR A 36 9.68 -50.39 2.33
CA THR A 36 10.90 -49.68 1.90
C THR A 36 11.51 -50.34 0.67
N MET A 37 11.97 -49.52 -0.27
CA MET A 37 12.60 -49.94 -1.53
C MET A 37 13.98 -49.30 -1.62
N GLY A 38 15.03 -50.13 -1.58
CA GLY A 38 16.45 -49.73 -1.71
C GLY A 38 17.06 -50.09 -3.07
N PHE A 39 16.24 -50.42 -4.07
CA PHE A 39 16.64 -50.65 -5.47
C PHE A 39 17.73 -51.72 -5.75
N GLU A 40 17.93 -52.68 -4.84
CA GLU A 40 18.87 -53.79 -4.99
C GLU A 40 18.29 -55.01 -5.73
N GLY A 41 19.15 -55.71 -6.49
CA GLY A 41 18.88 -57.05 -7.00
C GLY A 41 17.94 -57.16 -8.21
N GLU A 42 17.72 -58.39 -8.68
CA GLU A 42 16.79 -58.66 -9.78
C GLU A 42 15.34 -58.34 -9.37
N GLY A 43 14.67 -57.48 -10.14
CA GLY A 43 13.32 -57.01 -9.82
C GLY A 43 13.25 -55.72 -8.98
N ALA A 44 14.36 -54.99 -8.81
CA ALA A 44 14.42 -53.71 -8.10
C ALA A 44 13.39 -52.64 -8.55
N LEU A 45 12.92 -52.72 -9.79
CA LEU A 45 11.89 -51.83 -10.37
C LEU A 45 10.49 -52.47 -10.40
N ALA A 46 10.27 -53.58 -9.71
CA ALA A 46 8.95 -54.21 -9.65
C ALA A 46 7.90 -53.24 -9.08
N GLY A 47 6.82 -53.02 -9.82
CA GLY A 47 5.77 -52.04 -9.48
C GLY A 47 6.03 -50.61 -9.98
N TRP A 48 7.21 -50.32 -10.52
CA TRP A 48 7.49 -49.06 -11.19
C TRP A 48 7.16 -49.12 -12.67
N THR A 49 6.41 -48.14 -13.15
CA THR A 49 6.26 -47.85 -14.57
C THR A 49 7.32 -46.81 -14.95
N VAL A 50 8.26 -47.16 -15.83
CA VAL A 50 9.36 -46.29 -16.23
C VAL A 50 9.27 -45.93 -17.71
N THR A 51 9.60 -44.69 -18.04
CA THR A 51 9.68 -44.18 -19.42
C THR A 51 10.93 -43.32 -19.56
N GLY A 52 11.67 -43.44 -20.66
CA GLY A 52 12.91 -42.71 -20.87
C GLY A 52 14.09 -43.29 -20.06
N PRO A 53 15.17 -42.51 -19.84
CA PRO A 53 16.39 -42.99 -19.19
C PRO A 53 16.21 -43.12 -17.66
N VAL A 54 15.69 -44.27 -17.24
CA VAL A 54 15.55 -44.67 -15.83
C VAL A 54 16.20 -46.03 -15.61
N ALA A 55 17.10 -46.13 -14.64
CA ALA A 55 17.82 -47.36 -14.32
C ALA A 55 18.24 -47.42 -12.85
N THR A 56 18.66 -48.57 -12.36
CA THR A 56 19.32 -48.71 -11.06
C THR A 56 20.83 -48.63 -11.21
N ALA A 57 21.52 -47.91 -10.32
CA ALA A 57 22.98 -47.79 -10.32
C ALA A 57 23.57 -48.36 -9.03
N ALA A 58 24.25 -49.51 -9.13
CA ALA A 58 24.95 -50.13 -8.02
C ALA A 58 26.14 -49.27 -7.54
N GLY A 59 26.44 -49.30 -6.24
CA GLY A 59 27.46 -48.47 -5.60
C GLY A 59 27.12 -46.97 -5.54
N LYS A 60 25.86 -46.60 -5.80
CA LYS A 60 25.36 -45.22 -5.75
C LYS A 60 24.26 -45.02 -4.70
N GLY A 61 23.98 -46.04 -3.88
CA GLY A 61 23.09 -45.94 -2.74
C GLY A 61 23.55 -44.88 -1.74
N ARG A 62 22.65 -44.46 -0.89
CA ARG A 62 22.89 -43.40 0.12
C ARG A 62 24.02 -43.75 1.08
N ASP A 63 24.22 -45.03 1.36
CA ASP A 63 25.31 -45.58 2.17
C ASP A 63 26.65 -45.71 1.42
N GLY A 64 26.66 -45.42 0.11
CA GLY A 64 27.82 -45.56 -0.77
C GLY A 64 28.16 -46.99 -1.18
N GLN A 65 27.35 -47.98 -0.79
CA GLN A 65 27.58 -49.40 -1.08
C GLN A 65 26.41 -50.03 -1.85
N GLY A 66 25.18 -49.58 -1.60
CA GLY A 66 23.98 -50.05 -2.27
C GLY A 66 23.70 -49.42 -3.65
N ALA A 67 22.48 -49.57 -4.15
CA ALA A 67 21.98 -49.11 -5.42
C ALA A 67 20.99 -47.96 -5.23
N ALA A 68 20.99 -47.02 -6.18
CA ALA A 68 19.98 -45.96 -6.22
C ALA A 68 19.26 -45.97 -7.57
N LEU A 69 18.04 -45.47 -7.58
CA LEU A 69 17.31 -45.16 -8.81
C LEU A 69 17.94 -43.93 -9.46
N THR A 70 18.39 -44.08 -10.70
CA THR A 70 18.85 -42.99 -11.57
C THR A 70 17.70 -42.55 -12.48
N ILE A 71 17.48 -41.24 -12.56
CA ILE A 71 16.51 -40.64 -13.48
C ILE A 71 17.25 -39.58 -14.29
N GLY A 72 17.56 -39.93 -15.54
CA GLY A 72 18.19 -39.04 -16.50
C GLY A 72 17.20 -38.07 -17.15
N SER A 73 17.72 -37.21 -18.02
CA SER A 73 16.94 -36.23 -18.76
C SER A 73 15.81 -36.87 -19.59
N GLY A 74 14.59 -36.34 -19.49
CA GLY A 74 13.38 -36.90 -20.09
C GLY A 74 12.87 -38.19 -19.44
N GLY A 75 13.53 -38.69 -18.40
CA GLY A 75 13.12 -39.87 -17.65
C GLY A 75 11.89 -39.60 -16.78
N LYS A 76 11.05 -40.61 -16.59
CA LYS A 76 9.94 -40.60 -15.63
C LYS A 76 9.76 -41.98 -15.02
N ALA A 77 9.61 -42.02 -13.70
CA ALA A 77 9.34 -43.21 -12.93
C ALA A 77 8.06 -43.00 -12.09
N LEU A 78 7.11 -43.92 -12.22
CA LEU A 78 5.83 -43.88 -11.52
C LEU A 78 5.65 -45.17 -10.72
N LEU A 79 5.53 -45.06 -9.40
CA LEU A 79 5.17 -46.16 -8.52
C LEU A 79 3.69 -46.07 -8.17
N LYS A 80 2.88 -46.97 -8.73
CA LYS A 80 1.47 -47.10 -8.34
C LYS A 80 1.38 -47.86 -7.03
N LEU A 81 0.77 -47.26 -6.02
CA LEU A 81 0.65 -47.84 -4.67
C LEU A 81 -0.73 -48.45 -4.40
N ARG A 82 -1.78 -47.86 -4.97
CA ARG A 82 -3.18 -48.27 -4.81
C ARG A 82 -4.05 -47.74 -5.95
N ASP A 83 -5.30 -48.18 -6.02
CA ASP A 83 -6.26 -47.75 -7.06
C ASP A 83 -7.01 -46.46 -6.70
N ALA A 84 -7.29 -46.23 -5.42
CA ALA A 84 -7.98 -45.05 -4.93
C ALA A 84 -7.01 -44.07 -4.24
N ASP A 85 -7.33 -42.78 -4.29
CA ASP A 85 -6.60 -41.78 -3.52
C ASP A 85 -6.89 -41.95 -2.02
N GLY A 86 -5.87 -41.83 -1.17
CA GLY A 86 -6.03 -41.93 0.27
C GLY A 86 -4.95 -41.20 1.05
N SER A 87 -4.97 -41.38 2.38
CA SER A 87 -3.97 -40.86 3.31
C SER A 87 -2.75 -41.77 3.37
N GLY A 88 -1.68 -41.31 4.02
CA GLY A 88 -0.45 -42.09 4.21
C GLY A 88 0.80 -41.22 4.15
N LYS A 89 1.94 -41.88 4.29
CA LYS A 89 3.25 -41.23 4.35
C LYS A 89 4.18 -41.82 3.30
N VAL A 90 4.84 -40.94 2.56
CA VAL A 90 5.91 -41.28 1.61
C VAL A 90 7.18 -40.58 2.05
N GLU A 91 8.26 -41.33 2.15
CA GLU A 91 9.59 -40.83 2.46
C GLU A 91 10.54 -41.28 1.35
N LEU A 92 11.40 -40.39 0.87
CA LEU A 92 12.44 -40.72 -0.10
C LEU A 92 13.66 -39.85 0.11
N TRP A 93 14.82 -40.40 -0.20
CA TRP A 93 16.07 -39.68 -0.23
C TRP A 93 16.39 -39.28 -1.66
N VAL A 94 16.75 -38.01 -1.85
CA VAL A 94 17.08 -37.45 -3.16
C VAL A 94 18.45 -36.80 -3.09
N TYR A 95 19.37 -37.21 -3.96
CA TYR A 95 20.69 -36.59 -4.07
C TYR A 95 20.63 -35.45 -5.08
N ASP A 96 20.99 -34.26 -4.64
CA ASP A 96 21.18 -33.10 -5.50
C ASP A 96 22.67 -32.80 -5.64
N ASP A 97 23.22 -33.03 -6.84
CA ASP A 97 24.62 -32.80 -7.17
C ASP A 97 24.95 -31.34 -7.49
N LEU A 98 23.97 -30.44 -7.40
CA LEU A 98 24.04 -29.02 -7.75
C LEU A 98 24.23 -28.72 -9.25
N THR A 99 24.18 -29.74 -10.11
CA THR A 99 24.21 -29.53 -11.56
C THR A 99 23.06 -28.60 -11.96
N SER A 100 23.38 -27.62 -12.80
CA SER A 100 22.42 -26.64 -13.29
C SER A 100 22.85 -26.10 -14.67
N PRO A 101 21.90 -25.54 -15.45
CA PRO A 101 22.21 -24.89 -16.71
C PRO A 101 23.21 -23.74 -16.52
N GLU A 102 24.04 -23.46 -17.52
CA GLU A 102 25.03 -22.37 -17.49
C GLU A 102 24.39 -20.99 -17.21
N ASN A 103 23.16 -20.78 -17.69
CA ASN A 103 22.38 -19.59 -17.40
C ASN A 103 20.96 -19.96 -16.90
N PRO A 104 20.80 -20.26 -15.59
CA PRO A 104 19.55 -20.77 -15.02
C PRO A 104 18.42 -19.73 -14.95
N ARG A 105 18.69 -18.48 -15.35
CA ARG A 105 17.72 -17.38 -15.37
C ARG A 105 17.32 -16.94 -16.78
N ALA A 106 17.92 -17.52 -17.83
CA ALA A 106 17.67 -17.11 -19.21
C ALA A 106 16.32 -17.57 -19.78
N ALA A 107 15.84 -18.75 -19.40
CA ALA A 107 14.61 -19.35 -19.92
C ALA A 107 13.89 -20.19 -18.85
N THR A 108 12.59 -20.38 -19.02
CA THR A 108 11.79 -21.28 -18.19
C THR A 108 12.06 -22.74 -18.57
N ARG A 109 12.70 -23.51 -17.68
CA ARG A 109 13.00 -24.95 -17.89
C ARG A 109 12.78 -25.76 -16.62
N PRO A 110 11.90 -26.77 -16.62
CA PRO A 110 11.78 -27.69 -15.49
C PRO A 110 13.01 -28.60 -15.36
N GLY A 111 13.64 -28.60 -14.19
CA GLY A 111 14.65 -29.59 -13.81
C GLY A 111 14.03 -30.85 -13.19
N PRO A 112 14.84 -31.67 -12.49
CA PRO A 112 14.35 -32.84 -11.78
C PRO A 112 13.32 -32.49 -10.70
N ARG A 113 12.33 -33.37 -10.53
CA ARG A 113 11.19 -33.15 -9.63
C ARG A 113 10.54 -34.46 -9.20
N TRP A 114 9.99 -34.51 -8.00
CA TRP A 114 9.43 -35.72 -7.39
C TRP A 114 8.28 -35.38 -6.44
N GLY A 115 7.36 -36.32 -6.25
CA GLY A 115 6.32 -36.18 -5.24
C GLY A 115 5.16 -37.16 -5.43
N LEU A 116 3.95 -36.69 -5.16
CA LEU A 116 2.74 -37.51 -5.11
C LEU A 116 1.89 -37.32 -6.37
N VAL A 117 1.15 -38.36 -6.75
CA VAL A 117 0.19 -38.33 -7.84
C VAL A 117 -1.16 -38.92 -7.40
N GLN A 118 -2.21 -38.37 -7.96
CA GLN A 118 -3.59 -38.82 -7.81
C GLN A 118 -4.06 -39.66 -8.98
N LYS A 119 -5.18 -40.36 -8.77
CA LYS A 119 -5.83 -41.17 -9.80
C LYS A 119 -6.19 -40.39 -11.07
N ASP A 120 -6.58 -39.12 -10.92
CA ASP A 120 -6.93 -38.23 -12.05
C ASP A 120 -5.70 -37.66 -12.78
N GLY A 121 -4.49 -37.96 -12.30
CA GLY A 121 -3.24 -37.46 -12.84
C GLY A 121 -2.77 -36.14 -12.23
N HIS A 122 -3.53 -35.54 -11.30
CA HIS A 122 -3.07 -34.35 -10.57
C HIS A 122 -1.88 -34.72 -9.69
N VAL A 123 -0.84 -33.91 -9.75
CA VAL A 123 0.44 -34.15 -9.07
C VAL A 123 0.77 -33.00 -8.14
N LEU A 124 1.48 -33.32 -7.06
CA LEU A 124 2.37 -32.39 -6.39
C LEU A 124 3.80 -32.85 -6.60
N ALA A 125 4.61 -31.98 -7.19
CA ALA A 125 6.04 -32.24 -7.31
C ALA A 125 6.85 -31.13 -6.63
N VAL A 126 7.78 -31.56 -5.77
CA VAL A 126 8.91 -30.74 -5.32
C VAL A 126 10.04 -30.92 -6.30
N GLY A 127 10.77 -29.86 -6.63
CA GLY A 127 11.91 -29.97 -7.52
C GLY A 127 12.61 -28.66 -7.79
N ILE A 128 13.35 -28.64 -8.89
CA ILE A 128 14.15 -27.50 -9.32
C ILE A 128 13.51 -26.92 -10.58
N LEU A 129 13.12 -25.65 -10.56
CA LEU A 129 12.58 -24.94 -11.71
C LEU A 129 13.46 -23.72 -12.01
N TYR A 130 13.86 -23.59 -13.27
CA TYR A 130 14.72 -22.50 -13.75
C TYR A 130 13.85 -21.42 -14.38
N ALA A 131 13.96 -20.16 -13.93
CA ALA A 131 13.28 -19.00 -14.52
C ALA A 131 13.94 -17.69 -14.09
N SER A 132 13.76 -16.62 -14.87
CA SER A 132 14.38 -15.30 -14.63
C SER A 132 13.99 -14.65 -13.30
N TYR A 133 12.77 -14.91 -12.83
CA TYR A 133 12.20 -14.37 -11.59
C TYR A 133 12.40 -15.29 -10.37
N LEU A 134 13.02 -16.45 -10.55
CA LEU A 134 13.40 -17.34 -9.44
C LEU A 134 14.86 -17.12 -9.06
N GLY A 135 15.27 -17.73 -7.94
CA GLY A 135 16.68 -17.76 -7.51
C GLY A 135 17.62 -18.49 -8.48
N GLY A 136 17.19 -18.78 -9.72
CA GLY A 136 17.91 -19.59 -10.70
C GLY A 136 18.05 -21.03 -10.21
N ASN A 137 19.17 -21.32 -9.55
CA ASN A 137 19.59 -22.64 -9.11
C ASN A 137 19.85 -22.72 -7.59
N GLU A 138 19.35 -21.76 -6.81
CA GLU A 138 19.69 -21.62 -5.38
C GLU A 138 18.85 -22.50 -4.44
N GLY A 139 17.66 -22.95 -4.84
CA GLY A 139 16.71 -23.58 -3.93
C GLY A 139 15.58 -24.34 -4.61
N TYR A 140 14.72 -24.96 -3.80
CA TYR A 140 13.64 -25.83 -4.25
C TYR A 140 12.28 -25.14 -4.34
N THR A 141 11.46 -25.66 -5.23
CA THR A 141 10.08 -25.24 -5.49
C THR A 141 9.11 -26.40 -5.34
N ALA A 142 7.85 -26.10 -5.05
CA ALA A 142 6.75 -27.06 -5.13
C ALA A 142 5.66 -26.56 -6.07
N THR A 143 5.14 -27.44 -6.92
CA THR A 143 4.04 -27.16 -7.85
C THR A 143 2.98 -28.25 -7.76
N GLY A 144 1.73 -27.84 -7.57
CA GLY A 144 0.55 -28.70 -7.75
C GLY A 144 -0.08 -28.45 -9.12
N GLY A 145 -0.42 -29.49 -9.87
CA GLY A 145 -1.00 -29.31 -11.21
C GLY A 145 -1.20 -30.60 -12.00
N ASP A 146 -1.41 -30.47 -13.30
CA ASP A 146 -1.68 -31.56 -14.26
C ASP A 146 -0.44 -32.35 -14.70
N GLY A 147 0.75 -31.94 -14.28
CA GLY A 147 2.01 -32.55 -14.70
C GLY A 147 2.61 -31.95 -15.98
N ASP A 148 2.03 -30.88 -16.51
CA ASP A 148 2.53 -30.17 -17.69
C ASP A 148 2.85 -28.70 -17.38
N ARG A 149 2.00 -28.03 -16.59
CA ARG A 149 2.14 -26.59 -16.28
C ARG A 149 2.87 -26.33 -14.97
N TRP A 150 4.17 -26.58 -14.98
CA TRP A 150 5.02 -26.53 -13.78
C TRP A 150 5.23 -25.14 -13.15
N TYR A 151 4.90 -24.07 -13.86
CA TYR A 151 5.07 -22.69 -13.40
C TYR A 151 3.76 -22.06 -12.89
N ASP A 152 2.63 -22.75 -13.06
CA ASP A 152 1.35 -22.33 -12.51
C ASP A 152 1.31 -22.69 -11.02
N GLN A 153 0.80 -21.80 -10.16
CA GLN A 153 0.66 -22.04 -8.71
C GLN A 153 1.94 -22.48 -7.97
N LEU A 154 3.10 -22.13 -8.52
CA LEU A 154 4.43 -22.36 -7.97
C LEU A 154 4.60 -21.78 -6.55
N GLN A 155 5.23 -22.56 -5.68
CA GLN A 155 5.58 -22.16 -4.31
C GLN A 155 7.09 -22.27 -4.05
N TRP A 156 7.72 -21.19 -3.57
CA TRP A 156 9.13 -21.19 -3.17
C TRP A 156 9.30 -21.73 -1.75
N LEU A 157 10.07 -22.81 -1.60
CA LEU A 157 10.20 -23.51 -0.31
C LEU A 157 11.22 -22.88 0.65
N GLY A 158 12.08 -21.97 0.16
CA GLY A 158 13.11 -21.33 0.99
C GLY A 158 14.18 -22.29 1.52
N VAL A 159 14.34 -23.44 0.87
CA VAL A 159 15.34 -24.48 1.17
C VAL A 159 16.46 -24.33 0.15
N LYS A 160 17.70 -24.16 0.62
CA LYS A 160 18.88 -24.01 -0.25
C LYS A 160 19.32 -25.37 -0.80
N ARG A 161 19.78 -25.40 -2.05
CA ARG A 161 20.35 -26.62 -2.66
C ARG A 161 21.71 -26.96 -2.07
N ALA A 162 22.64 -26.01 -2.08
CA ALA A 162 24.01 -26.20 -1.62
C ALA A 162 24.13 -26.51 -0.11
N PRO A 163 25.09 -27.36 0.31
CA PRO A 163 26.04 -28.12 -0.53
C PRO A 163 25.38 -29.34 -1.20
N ALA A 164 26.08 -29.97 -2.16
CA ALA A 164 25.63 -31.22 -2.78
C ALA A 164 25.45 -32.29 -1.69
N ALA A 165 24.25 -32.86 -1.60
CA ALA A 165 23.89 -33.76 -0.50
C ALA A 165 22.65 -34.59 -0.80
N TRP A 166 22.55 -35.71 -0.10
CA TRP A 166 21.30 -36.44 0.07
C TRP A 166 20.37 -35.65 1.00
N ARG A 167 19.12 -35.44 0.56
CA ARG A 167 18.07 -34.82 1.37
C ARG A 167 16.89 -35.76 1.52
N LYS A 168 16.36 -35.85 2.73
CA LYS A 168 15.17 -36.65 3.01
C LYS A 168 13.94 -35.81 2.78
N TRP A 169 13.08 -36.22 1.85
CA TRP A 169 11.78 -35.62 1.63
C TRP A 169 10.70 -36.52 2.21
N THR A 170 9.80 -35.92 2.99
CA THR A 170 8.64 -36.61 3.57
C THR A 170 7.38 -35.91 3.13
N PHE A 171 6.47 -36.67 2.50
CA PHE A 171 5.11 -36.27 2.20
C PHE A 171 4.19 -37.03 3.13
N ASP A 172 3.61 -36.34 4.10
CA ASP A 172 2.75 -36.92 5.14
C ASP A 172 1.33 -36.41 4.96
N PHE A 173 0.48 -37.24 4.37
CA PHE A 173 -0.91 -36.91 4.06
C PHE A 173 -1.81 -37.47 5.16
N ASP A 174 -2.28 -36.59 6.04
CA ASP A 174 -3.19 -36.92 7.14
C ASP A 174 -4.63 -37.03 6.64
N THR A 175 -5.45 -37.88 7.29
CA THR A 175 -6.84 -38.11 6.89
C THR A 175 -7.75 -36.88 7.08
N GLU A 176 -7.41 -35.97 7.99
CA GLU A 176 -8.18 -34.75 8.29
C GLU A 176 -7.38 -33.47 8.06
N LYS A 177 -6.08 -33.49 8.41
CA LYS A 177 -5.23 -32.29 8.38
C LYS A 177 -4.63 -32.01 7.00
N GLY A 178 -4.81 -32.92 6.04
CA GLY A 178 -4.26 -32.83 4.71
C GLY A 178 -2.74 -33.03 4.67
N LEU A 179 -2.09 -32.47 3.65
CA LEU A 179 -0.69 -32.74 3.35
C LEU A 179 0.28 -31.87 4.16
N ARG A 180 1.29 -32.52 4.75
CA ARG A 180 2.53 -31.91 5.23
C ARG A 180 3.72 -32.32 4.38
N VAL A 181 4.59 -31.37 4.08
CA VAL A 181 5.86 -31.62 3.38
C VAL A 181 7.01 -31.27 4.30
N LEU A 182 7.93 -32.21 4.50
CA LEU A 182 9.13 -32.02 5.29
C LEU A 182 10.37 -32.26 4.44
N VAL A 183 11.44 -31.51 4.73
CA VAL A 183 12.79 -31.78 4.23
C VAL A 183 13.76 -31.87 5.39
N ASP A 184 14.53 -32.95 5.47
CA ASP A 184 15.49 -33.22 6.55
C ASP A 184 14.83 -33.07 7.95
N GLY A 185 13.56 -33.49 8.07
CA GLY A 185 12.75 -33.41 9.29
C GLY A 185 12.13 -32.03 9.58
N ARG A 186 12.44 -31.00 8.79
CA ARG A 186 11.84 -29.67 8.94
C ARG A 186 10.48 -29.59 8.25
N ASP A 187 9.44 -29.28 9.01
CA ASP A 187 8.08 -29.04 8.50
C ASP A 187 7.98 -27.70 7.75
N LEU A 188 7.74 -27.78 6.44
CA LEU A 188 7.62 -26.61 5.56
C LEU A 188 6.27 -25.91 5.70
N ASN A 189 5.21 -26.63 6.08
CA ASN A 189 3.90 -26.07 6.35
C ASN A 189 3.95 -25.20 7.62
N ALA A 190 4.50 -25.73 8.71
CA ALA A 190 4.67 -25.01 9.97
C ALA A 190 5.58 -23.78 9.81
N ALA A 191 6.59 -23.88 8.94
CA ALA A 191 7.47 -22.76 8.59
C ALA A 191 6.84 -21.72 7.63
N LYS A 192 5.58 -21.90 7.22
CA LYS A 192 4.87 -21.07 6.23
C LYS A 192 5.64 -20.96 4.90
N ARG A 193 6.31 -22.04 4.51
CA ARG A 193 7.06 -22.18 3.25
C ARG A 193 6.32 -23.04 2.22
N PHE A 194 5.29 -23.76 2.64
CA PHE A 194 4.42 -24.54 1.77
C PHE A 194 2.97 -24.40 2.23
N ASP A 195 2.07 -24.17 1.27
CA ASP A 195 0.63 -24.10 1.45
C ASP A 195 -0.03 -25.29 0.73
N ALA A 196 -0.51 -26.24 1.53
CA ALA A 196 -1.12 -27.47 1.03
C ALA A 196 -2.42 -27.22 0.26
N THR A 197 -3.16 -26.14 0.58
CA THR A 197 -4.43 -25.86 -0.10
C THR A 197 -4.21 -25.44 -1.55
N LYS A 198 -3.04 -24.89 -1.87
CA LYS A 198 -2.64 -24.56 -3.25
C LYS A 198 -2.18 -25.77 -4.05
N ALA A 199 -1.71 -26.82 -3.39
CA ALA A 199 -1.34 -28.06 -4.06
C ALA A 199 -2.57 -28.80 -4.61
N GLY A 200 -3.75 -28.59 -4.01
CA GLY A 200 -5.03 -29.11 -4.50
C GLY A 200 -5.19 -30.62 -4.37
N LEU A 201 -4.29 -31.30 -3.67
CA LEU A 201 -4.37 -32.75 -3.48
C LEU A 201 -5.50 -33.13 -2.51
N VAL A 202 -6.29 -34.15 -2.86
CA VAL A 202 -7.32 -34.74 -1.96
C VAL A 202 -6.93 -36.13 -1.42
N GLY A 203 -5.70 -36.54 -1.70
CA GLY A 203 -5.09 -37.82 -1.33
C GLY A 203 -4.00 -38.14 -2.34
N PHE A 204 -3.50 -39.37 -2.31
CA PHE A 204 -2.58 -39.86 -3.34
C PHE A 204 -2.78 -41.35 -3.60
N ASN A 205 -2.47 -41.80 -4.82
CA ASN A 205 -2.46 -43.21 -5.19
C ASN A 205 -1.07 -43.73 -5.58
N GLY A 206 -0.09 -42.83 -5.74
CA GLY A 206 1.26 -43.19 -6.20
C GLY A 206 2.32 -42.13 -5.91
N VAL A 207 3.55 -42.51 -6.24
CA VAL A 207 4.74 -41.64 -6.21
C VAL A 207 5.24 -41.45 -7.63
N VAL A 208 5.56 -40.21 -8.01
CA VAL A 208 6.07 -39.88 -9.34
C VAL A 208 7.39 -39.14 -9.23
N ILE A 209 8.34 -39.50 -10.09
CA ILE A 209 9.66 -38.88 -10.21
C ILE A 209 9.89 -38.57 -11.68
N TYR A 210 10.28 -37.33 -11.97
CA TYR A 210 10.64 -36.86 -13.30
C TYR A 210 12.09 -36.40 -13.29
N GLY A 211 12.80 -36.77 -14.35
CA GLY A 211 14.13 -36.26 -14.64
C GLY A 211 14.09 -34.82 -15.08
N ASP A 212 15.28 -34.28 -15.33
CA ASP A 212 15.44 -32.99 -15.98
C ASP A 212 14.70 -32.99 -17.34
N SER A 213 14.12 -31.87 -17.76
CA SER A 213 13.45 -31.78 -19.07
C SER A 213 14.42 -31.52 -20.23
N GLY A 214 15.72 -31.39 -19.94
CA GLY A 214 16.82 -31.49 -20.89
C GLY A 214 17.44 -30.19 -21.41
N GLY A 215 18.56 -30.30 -22.14
CA GLY A 215 19.36 -29.19 -22.68
C GLY A 215 20.86 -29.31 -22.41
N ALA A 216 21.62 -28.20 -22.40
CA ALA A 216 23.01 -28.22 -21.94
C ALA A 216 23.06 -28.37 -20.40
N SER A 217 24.03 -29.15 -19.88
CA SER A 217 24.28 -29.40 -18.45
C SER A 217 23.08 -30.00 -17.70
N GLU A 218 22.64 -31.18 -18.11
CA GLU A 218 21.49 -31.89 -17.54
C GLU A 218 21.86 -32.62 -16.24
N GLN A 219 20.95 -32.55 -15.26
CA GLN A 219 21.12 -33.26 -14.00
C GLN A 219 20.51 -34.67 -14.08
N THR A 220 21.28 -35.69 -13.71
CA THR A 220 20.76 -37.03 -13.43
C THR A 220 20.45 -37.14 -11.94
N LEU A 221 19.18 -37.37 -11.60
CA LEU A 221 18.74 -37.47 -10.20
C LEU A 221 19.03 -38.86 -9.66
N LEU A 222 19.55 -38.94 -8.43
CA LEU A 222 19.61 -40.19 -7.66
C LEU A 222 18.52 -40.18 -6.58
N VAL A 223 17.75 -41.25 -6.52
CA VAL A 223 16.71 -41.46 -5.50
C VAL A 223 16.94 -42.80 -4.82
N ASP A 224 16.85 -42.82 -3.50
CA ASP A 224 17.07 -44.03 -2.71
C ASP A 224 16.11 -44.08 -1.51
N ASP A 225 16.01 -45.25 -0.86
CA ASP A 225 15.28 -45.49 0.38
C ASP A 225 13.81 -44.99 0.31
N VAL A 226 13.10 -45.32 -0.79
CA VAL A 226 11.68 -44.95 -0.93
C VAL A 226 10.85 -45.80 0.04
N SER A 227 10.31 -45.18 1.07
CA SER A 227 9.49 -45.82 2.10
C SER A 227 8.05 -45.31 2.04
N VAL A 228 7.10 -46.23 2.05
CA VAL A 228 5.67 -45.92 1.97
C VAL A 228 4.91 -46.60 3.08
N THR A 229 4.12 -45.81 3.82
CA THR A 229 3.11 -46.29 4.76
C THR A 229 1.75 -45.81 4.28
N LEU A 230 0.89 -46.73 3.82
CA LEU A 230 -0.46 -46.39 3.38
C LEU A 230 -1.39 -46.22 4.58
N GLY A 231 -2.18 -45.15 4.56
CA GLY A 231 -3.28 -44.91 5.49
C GLY A 231 -4.64 -45.19 4.84
N GLY A 232 -5.71 -44.95 5.60
CA GLY A 232 -7.09 -45.11 5.14
C GLY A 232 -7.59 -43.97 4.24
N PRO A 233 -8.90 -43.92 3.97
CA PRO A 233 -9.54 -42.83 3.22
C PRO A 233 -9.25 -41.46 3.82
N VAL A 234 -9.13 -40.43 2.98
CA VAL A 234 -9.10 -39.03 3.42
C VAL A 234 -10.54 -38.60 3.71
N THR A 235 -10.79 -38.05 4.89
CA THR A 235 -12.12 -37.62 5.34
C THR A 235 -12.34 -36.13 5.14
N SER A 236 -11.28 -35.33 5.22
CA SER A 236 -11.31 -33.91 4.88
C SER A 236 -9.92 -33.40 4.50
N VAL A 237 -9.89 -32.34 3.69
CA VAL A 237 -8.67 -31.57 3.42
C VAL A 237 -8.93 -30.09 3.66
N PRO A 238 -7.93 -29.34 4.15
CA PRO A 238 -8.03 -27.89 4.29
C PRO A 238 -8.38 -27.24 2.95
N GLN A 239 -9.41 -26.39 2.95
CA GLN A 239 -9.82 -25.64 1.77
C GLN A 239 -9.00 -24.34 1.66
N PRO A 240 -8.75 -23.85 0.43
CA PRO A 240 -8.16 -22.54 0.27
C PRO A 240 -9.10 -21.50 0.85
N ARG A 241 -8.51 -20.40 1.35
CA ARG A 241 -9.31 -19.29 1.86
C ARG A 241 -10.12 -18.67 0.73
N PRO A 242 -11.35 -18.22 1.01
CA PRO A 242 -12.17 -17.57 0.02
C PRO A 242 -11.46 -16.31 -0.50
N GLU A 243 -11.45 -16.13 -1.82
CA GLU A 243 -10.91 -14.93 -2.45
C GLU A 243 -12.05 -14.01 -2.87
N ALA A 244 -11.98 -12.74 -2.46
CA ALA A 244 -12.94 -11.74 -2.90
C ALA A 244 -12.79 -11.50 -4.41
N PRO A 245 -13.90 -11.45 -5.18
CA PRO A 245 -13.83 -11.12 -6.60
C PRO A 245 -13.28 -9.71 -6.78
N THR A 246 -12.46 -9.52 -7.81
CA THR A 246 -11.98 -8.18 -8.15
C THR A 246 -13.08 -7.41 -8.86
N VAL A 247 -13.46 -6.24 -8.32
CA VAL A 247 -14.54 -5.40 -8.85
C VAL A 247 -14.05 -3.96 -8.97
N LYS A 248 -14.23 -3.36 -10.15
CA LYS A 248 -14.00 -1.92 -10.34
C LYS A 248 -15.14 -1.13 -9.71
N GLY A 249 -14.82 -0.31 -8.72
CA GLY A 249 -15.77 0.60 -8.08
C GLY A 249 -16.07 1.84 -8.92
N PRO A 250 -17.01 2.70 -8.46
CA PRO A 250 -17.35 3.95 -9.15
C PRO A 250 -16.15 4.91 -9.16
N ASP A 251 -16.07 5.80 -10.15
CA ASP A 251 -15.11 6.91 -10.12
C ASP A 251 -15.58 7.95 -9.07
N PRO A 252 -14.85 8.14 -7.96
CA PRO A 252 -15.29 9.04 -6.90
C PRO A 252 -15.08 10.53 -7.27
N TRP A 253 -14.44 10.83 -8.40
CA TRP A 253 -13.96 12.16 -8.78
C TRP A 253 -14.82 12.84 -9.85
N THR A 254 -16.13 12.83 -9.63
CA THR A 254 -17.05 13.62 -10.45
C THR A 254 -16.98 15.10 -10.04
N PRO A 255 -16.74 16.05 -10.98
CA PRO A 255 -16.69 17.48 -10.67
C PRO A 255 -18.00 17.99 -10.04
N ILE A 256 -17.87 18.83 -9.01
CA ILE A 256 -19.00 19.52 -8.36
C ILE A 256 -19.11 20.92 -8.95
N ARG A 257 -20.18 21.18 -9.71
CA ARG A 257 -20.45 22.47 -10.33
C ARG A 257 -21.45 23.24 -9.47
N GLU A 258 -20.96 23.87 -8.42
CA GLU A 258 -21.74 24.74 -7.53
C GLU A 258 -21.17 26.16 -7.63
N GLU A 259 -22.05 27.14 -7.64
CA GLU A 259 -21.69 28.55 -7.46
C GLU A 259 -22.33 29.03 -6.17
N ARG A 260 -21.57 29.79 -5.37
CA ARG A 260 -22.04 30.29 -4.08
C ARG A 260 -21.64 31.73 -3.89
N ALA A 261 -22.60 32.60 -3.61
CA ALA A 261 -22.32 33.98 -3.25
C ALA A 261 -21.48 34.04 -1.96
N PRO A 262 -20.40 34.86 -1.92
CA PRO A 262 -19.65 35.08 -0.70
C PRO A 262 -20.52 35.61 0.43
N VAL A 263 -20.33 35.05 1.63
CA VAL A 263 -20.88 35.63 2.86
C VAL A 263 -19.94 36.74 3.31
N THR A 264 -20.49 37.93 3.53
CA THR A 264 -19.83 39.15 4.01
C THR A 264 -20.49 39.60 5.32
N ALA A 265 -19.99 40.67 5.95
CA ALA A 265 -20.59 41.22 7.16
C ALA A 265 -22.03 41.74 6.93
N GLU A 266 -22.33 42.21 5.71
CA GLU A 266 -23.61 42.82 5.35
C GLU A 266 -24.73 41.80 5.11
N ASN A 267 -24.41 40.61 4.60
CA ASN A 267 -25.39 39.56 4.28
C ASN A 267 -25.32 38.36 5.25
N ALA A 268 -24.70 38.59 6.40
CA ALA A 268 -24.26 37.56 7.29
C ALA A 268 -25.45 36.87 8.01
N PRO A 269 -25.55 35.53 8.01
CA PRO A 269 -26.69 34.86 8.62
C PRO A 269 -26.69 35.04 10.14
N ALA A 270 -27.87 35.15 10.73
CA ALA A 270 -28.02 35.09 12.19
C ALA A 270 -27.67 33.70 12.71
N THR A 271 -27.11 33.62 13.91
CA THR A 271 -26.98 32.35 14.62
C THR A 271 -28.37 31.85 14.99
N PRO A 272 -28.75 30.62 14.61
CA PRO A 272 -30.05 30.07 15.00
C PRO A 272 -30.10 29.87 16.52
N LYS A 273 -31.28 30.04 17.12
CA LYS A 273 -31.49 29.67 18.52
C LYS A 273 -31.53 28.15 18.66
N LEU A 274 -31.31 27.65 19.88
CA LEU A 274 -31.30 26.21 20.15
C LEU A 274 -32.63 25.55 19.78
N GLU A 275 -33.75 26.23 20.03
CA GLU A 275 -35.10 25.73 19.76
C GLU A 275 -35.44 25.75 18.26
N GLU A 276 -34.67 26.48 17.46
CA GLU A 276 -34.82 26.56 16.00
C GLU A 276 -34.06 25.43 15.29
N LEU A 277 -33.13 24.74 15.99
CA LEU A 277 -32.41 23.61 15.43
C LEU A 277 -33.29 22.38 15.31
N GLU A 278 -33.17 21.69 14.18
CA GLU A 278 -33.87 20.46 13.93
C GLU A 278 -33.41 19.36 14.90
N GLN A 279 -34.37 18.71 15.56
CA GLN A 279 -34.12 17.55 16.42
C GLN A 279 -34.09 16.29 15.56
N ARG A 280 -32.90 15.72 15.34
CA ARG A 280 -32.76 14.51 14.53
C ARG A 280 -32.30 13.31 15.37
N PRO A 281 -32.85 12.10 15.15
CA PRO A 281 -32.35 10.88 15.78
C PRO A 281 -31.01 10.42 15.19
N SER A 282 -30.68 10.87 13.98
CA SER A 282 -29.44 10.54 13.29
C SER A 282 -29.08 11.60 12.25
N VAL A 283 -27.80 11.63 11.86
CA VAL A 283 -27.31 12.43 10.74
C VAL A 283 -26.40 11.58 9.85
N THR A 284 -26.44 11.84 8.55
CA THR A 284 -25.67 11.12 7.54
C THR A 284 -24.76 12.07 6.78
N GLN A 285 -23.49 11.67 6.62
CA GLN A 285 -22.49 12.39 5.84
C GLN A 285 -21.57 11.41 5.11
N HIS A 286 -21.39 11.60 3.80
CA HIS A 286 -20.50 10.79 2.96
C HIS A 286 -20.72 9.26 3.09
N GLY A 287 -21.98 8.84 3.28
CA GLY A 287 -22.35 7.44 3.46
C GLY A 287 -22.20 6.90 4.88
N ILE A 288 -21.74 7.72 5.83
CA ILE A 288 -21.64 7.38 7.25
C ILE A 288 -22.84 7.99 7.98
N THR A 289 -23.58 7.18 8.73
CA THR A 289 -24.71 7.62 9.55
C THR A 289 -24.42 7.42 11.01
N TRP A 290 -24.50 8.49 11.81
CA TRP A 290 -24.41 8.42 13.27
C TRP A 290 -25.82 8.48 13.85
N THR A 291 -26.19 7.49 14.67
CA THR A 291 -27.47 7.45 15.38
C THR A 291 -27.25 7.80 16.84
N PHE A 292 -28.05 8.73 17.33
CA PHE A 292 -27.99 9.23 18.70
C PHE A 292 -28.90 8.42 19.62
N GLU A 293 -28.56 8.36 20.90
CA GLU A 293 -29.41 7.74 21.93
C GLU A 293 -30.80 8.39 22.00
N LYS A 294 -30.87 9.71 21.77
CA LYS A 294 -32.10 10.51 21.70
C LYS A 294 -31.99 11.52 20.56
N PRO A 295 -33.11 11.92 19.93
CA PRO A 295 -33.09 13.05 19.00
C PRO A 295 -32.35 14.24 19.61
N SER A 296 -31.40 14.78 18.85
CA SER A 296 -30.50 15.84 19.31
C SER A 296 -30.54 17.03 18.36
N PRO A 297 -30.34 18.27 18.86
CA PRO A 297 -30.30 19.46 18.02
C PRO A 297 -29.07 19.42 17.13
N VAL A 298 -29.28 19.50 15.82
CA VAL A 298 -28.20 19.44 14.82
C VAL A 298 -28.22 20.66 13.91
N GLY A 299 -27.04 21.02 13.41
CA GLY A 299 -26.86 22.06 12.41
C GLY A 299 -25.68 21.75 11.48
N ARG A 300 -25.38 22.68 10.58
CA ARG A 300 -24.29 22.52 9.60
C ARG A 300 -23.34 23.70 9.62
N PHE A 301 -22.06 23.39 9.41
CA PHE A 301 -21.03 24.38 9.13
C PHE A 301 -21.10 24.85 7.68
N VAL A 302 -20.33 25.89 7.35
CA VAL A 302 -20.29 26.53 6.04
C VAL A 302 -19.87 25.58 4.92
N ASN A 303 -19.04 24.58 5.20
CA ASN A 303 -18.63 23.54 4.25
C ASN A 303 -19.65 22.38 4.14
N GLY A 304 -20.75 22.44 4.91
CA GLY A 304 -21.80 21.43 4.92
C GLY A 304 -21.62 20.31 5.94
N ASP A 305 -20.51 20.28 6.69
CA ASP A 305 -20.26 19.28 7.73
C ASP A 305 -21.28 19.41 8.87
N TRP A 306 -21.69 18.28 9.45
CA TRP A 306 -22.64 18.27 10.57
C TRP A 306 -21.99 18.61 11.90
N TYR A 307 -22.72 19.37 12.72
CA TYR A 307 -22.51 19.43 14.16
C TYR A 307 -23.77 19.03 14.91
N VAL A 308 -23.56 18.66 16.17
CA VAL A 308 -24.60 18.38 17.16
C VAL A 308 -24.35 19.23 18.40
N VAL A 309 -25.40 19.85 18.94
CA VAL A 309 -25.31 20.61 20.18
C VAL A 309 -25.54 19.63 21.33
N GLY A 310 -24.50 19.39 22.14
CA GLY A 310 -24.44 18.25 23.07
C GLY A 310 -23.90 18.62 24.46
N PRO A 311 -23.86 17.67 25.42
CA PRO A 311 -23.39 16.30 25.24
C PRO A 311 -24.38 15.39 24.50
N VAL A 312 -23.85 14.42 23.74
CA VAL A 312 -24.63 13.43 23.00
C VAL A 312 -23.96 12.05 23.07
N THR A 313 -24.75 10.99 23.04
CA THR A 313 -24.26 9.61 22.93
C THR A 313 -24.60 9.07 21.55
N VAL A 314 -23.58 8.68 20.77
CA VAL A 314 -23.75 7.92 19.53
C VAL A 314 -23.85 6.45 19.88
N THR A 315 -24.98 5.81 19.55
CA THR A 315 -25.27 4.41 19.89
C THR A 315 -25.07 3.46 18.71
N ALA A 316 -25.21 3.96 17.48
CA ALA A 316 -24.95 3.20 16.26
C ALA A 316 -24.23 4.05 15.22
N ILE A 317 -23.37 3.42 14.44
CA ILE A 317 -22.75 3.97 13.23
C ILE A 317 -23.07 3.00 12.10
N ASP A 318 -23.52 3.51 10.96
CA ASP A 318 -23.71 2.75 9.72
C ASP A 318 -22.79 3.28 8.62
N PRO A 319 -21.99 2.43 7.93
CA PRO A 319 -21.81 0.99 8.16
C PRO A 319 -21.28 0.65 9.55
N LYS A 320 -21.74 -0.47 10.10
CA LYS A 320 -21.36 -0.95 11.44
C LYS A 320 -19.83 -1.16 11.55
N PRO A 321 -19.18 -0.68 12.62
CA PRO A 321 -17.84 -1.12 12.99
C PRO A 321 -17.82 -2.62 13.27
N LEU A 322 -16.88 -3.34 12.66
CA LEU A 322 -16.69 -4.80 12.85
C LEU A 322 -15.37 -5.06 13.56
N TYR A 323 -15.35 -6.08 14.41
CA TYR A 323 -14.19 -6.41 15.25
C TYR A 323 -13.91 -7.91 15.27
N GLY A 324 -12.63 -8.29 15.19
CA GLY A 324 -12.22 -9.69 15.24
C GLY A 324 -12.96 -10.57 14.25
N GLU A 325 -13.48 -11.69 14.73
CA GLU A 325 -14.18 -12.70 13.94
C GLU A 325 -15.51 -12.21 13.34
N GLU A 326 -15.99 -11.00 13.69
CA GLU A 326 -17.11 -10.37 12.96
C GLU A 326 -16.73 -10.00 11.51
N ILE A 327 -15.42 -9.91 11.21
CA ILE A 327 -14.92 -9.59 9.86
C ILE A 327 -14.83 -10.90 9.07
N PRO A 328 -15.57 -11.04 7.96
CA PRO A 328 -15.53 -12.25 7.14
C PRO A 328 -14.12 -12.56 6.66
N GLU A 329 -13.73 -13.84 6.63
CA GLU A 329 -12.39 -14.26 6.20
C GLU A 329 -12.02 -13.76 4.78
N ILE A 330 -13.01 -13.70 3.88
CA ILE A 330 -12.88 -13.18 2.51
C ILE A 330 -12.47 -11.70 2.46
N GLU A 331 -12.69 -10.94 3.53
CA GLU A 331 -12.35 -9.52 3.66
C GLU A 331 -10.96 -9.27 4.28
N LEU A 332 -10.28 -10.32 4.77
CA LEU A 332 -8.97 -10.21 5.41
C LEU A 332 -7.85 -10.17 4.37
N ASP A 333 -6.92 -9.23 4.53
CA ASP A 333 -5.72 -9.15 3.72
C ASP A 333 -4.45 -9.64 4.45
N ALA A 334 -3.35 -9.73 3.72
CA ALA A 334 -2.08 -10.24 4.25
C ALA A 334 -1.52 -9.43 5.44
N ARG A 335 -1.96 -8.18 5.66
CA ARG A 335 -1.57 -7.37 6.82
C ARG A 335 -2.45 -7.72 8.03
N ASP A 336 -3.76 -7.90 7.84
CA ASP A 336 -4.65 -8.35 8.91
C ASP A 336 -4.17 -9.68 9.49
N LEU A 337 -3.83 -10.62 8.61
CA LEU A 337 -3.42 -11.99 8.97
C LEU A 337 -2.07 -12.08 9.69
N LYS A 338 -1.31 -10.97 9.74
CA LYS A 338 -0.09 -10.86 10.57
C LYS A 338 -0.41 -10.39 11.99
N ARG A 339 -1.65 -10.01 12.27
CA ARG A 339 -2.12 -9.50 13.55
C ARG A 339 -3.04 -10.55 14.21
N PRO A 340 -3.10 -10.59 15.56
CA PRO A 340 -4.08 -11.42 16.24
C PRO A 340 -5.50 -10.92 15.93
N ALA A 341 -6.47 -11.84 15.90
CA ALA A 341 -7.86 -11.52 15.61
C ALA A 341 -8.45 -10.44 16.53
N THR A 342 -8.00 -10.38 17.78
CA THR A 342 -8.41 -9.34 18.74
C THR A 342 -8.06 -7.91 18.30
N SER A 343 -7.16 -7.75 17.34
CA SER A 343 -6.75 -6.45 16.77
C SER A 343 -7.41 -6.15 15.42
N TRP A 344 -8.26 -7.01 14.88
CA TRP A 344 -8.91 -6.75 13.61
C TRP A 344 -10.06 -5.76 13.78
N VAL A 345 -10.12 -4.77 12.88
CA VAL A 345 -11.17 -3.76 12.85
C VAL A 345 -11.48 -3.33 11.42
N ARG A 346 -12.76 -3.08 11.15
CA ARG A 346 -13.29 -2.46 9.93
C ARG A 346 -14.29 -1.37 10.30
N ASN A 347 -14.43 -0.36 9.44
CA ASN A 347 -15.31 0.79 9.64
C ASN A 347 -15.10 1.44 11.01
N GLY A 348 -13.84 1.50 11.47
CA GLY A 348 -13.52 2.02 12.78
C GLY A 348 -13.76 3.53 12.87
N PHE A 349 -13.86 3.99 14.11
CA PHE A 349 -13.98 5.40 14.44
C PHE A 349 -13.03 5.74 15.59
N MET A 350 -12.72 7.03 15.73
CA MET A 350 -11.93 7.56 16.83
C MET A 350 -12.58 8.85 17.30
N LEU A 351 -13.05 8.85 18.55
CA LEU A 351 -13.33 10.07 19.29
C LEU A 351 -12.00 10.76 19.60
N ASN A 352 -11.86 11.99 19.15
CA ASN A 352 -10.69 12.83 19.35
C ASN A 352 -9.38 12.15 18.92
N PRO A 353 -9.19 11.89 17.60
CA PRO A 353 -7.99 11.21 17.14
C PRO A 353 -6.72 11.94 17.59
N PRO A 354 -5.67 11.20 17.97
CA PRO A 354 -4.44 11.80 18.44
C PRO A 354 -3.76 12.55 17.29
N ALA A 355 -3.16 13.70 17.60
CA ALA A 355 -2.26 14.40 16.69
C ALA A 355 -0.89 13.70 16.65
N ALA A 356 -0.88 12.42 16.32
CA ALA A 356 0.30 11.57 16.22
C ALA A 356 0.13 10.56 15.08
N GLN A 357 1.24 9.99 14.63
CA GLN A 357 1.30 8.92 13.63
C GLN A 357 0.79 7.58 14.18
N LYS A 358 -0.46 7.55 14.67
CA LYS A 358 -1.14 6.41 15.27
C LYS A 358 -2.64 6.50 15.05
N GLU A 359 -3.27 5.42 14.60
CA GLU A 359 -4.71 5.35 14.38
C GLU A 359 -5.25 3.91 14.41
N SER A 360 -6.57 3.74 14.38
CA SER A 360 -7.21 2.43 14.49
C SER A 360 -8.53 2.33 13.73
N TYR A 361 -8.63 3.00 12.58
CA TYR A 361 -9.82 2.94 11.73
C TYR A 361 -9.96 1.60 11.02
N ASP A 362 -8.84 0.97 10.66
CA ASP A 362 -8.82 -0.26 9.89
C ASP A 362 -7.53 -1.07 10.13
N SER A 363 -7.64 -2.37 10.42
CA SER A 363 -6.46 -3.21 10.74
C SER A 363 -5.52 -3.50 9.55
N GLY A 364 -5.96 -3.20 8.33
CA GLY A 364 -5.15 -3.24 7.10
C GLY A 364 -4.24 -2.02 6.93
N ILE A 365 -4.32 -1.01 7.81
CA ILE A 365 -3.47 0.19 7.74
C ILE A 365 -2.01 -0.21 7.96
N GLN A 366 -1.14 0.32 7.09
CA GLN A 366 0.29 0.11 7.15
C GLN A 366 0.96 1.19 7.99
N ASN A 367 2.01 0.82 8.73
CA ASN A 367 2.86 1.65 9.59
C ASN A 367 2.20 2.23 10.87
N PHE A 368 1.01 2.81 10.78
CA PHE A 368 0.45 3.64 11.85
C PHE A 368 -0.73 3.01 12.60
N PHE A 369 -1.10 1.78 12.28
CA PHE A 369 -2.16 1.08 13.01
C PHE A 369 -1.74 0.72 14.43
N GLU A 370 -2.46 1.25 15.42
CA GLU A 370 -2.26 1.01 16.85
C GLU A 370 -3.52 0.32 17.44
N PRO A 371 -3.47 -1.00 17.72
CA PRO A 371 -4.62 -1.74 18.24
C PRO A 371 -5.21 -1.16 19.55
N GLY A 372 -4.37 -0.53 20.38
CA GLY A 372 -4.80 0.07 21.65
C GLY A 372 -5.75 1.27 21.49
N LEU A 373 -5.90 1.80 20.28
CA LEU A 373 -6.81 2.92 19.99
C LEU A 373 -8.20 2.49 19.52
N ILE A 374 -8.44 1.17 19.31
CA ILE A 374 -9.73 0.66 18.85
C ILE A 374 -10.83 1.05 19.84
N GLN A 375 -11.83 1.80 19.36
CA GLN A 375 -13.00 2.21 20.14
C GLN A 375 -14.24 1.37 19.78
N ARG A 376 -15.18 1.26 20.72
CA ARG A 376 -16.46 0.54 20.57
C ARG A 376 -17.62 1.45 20.96
N LEU A 377 -18.77 1.23 20.34
CA LEU A 377 -20.01 1.94 20.67
C LEU A 377 -20.60 1.41 22.00
N PRO A 378 -21.36 2.25 22.74
CA PRO A 378 -21.69 3.65 22.43
C PRO A 378 -20.52 4.61 22.66
N ALA A 379 -20.50 5.73 21.93
CA ALA A 379 -19.49 6.79 22.07
C ALA A 379 -20.16 8.07 22.60
N THR A 380 -19.81 8.47 23.83
CA THR A 380 -20.30 9.71 24.43
C THR A 380 -19.40 10.87 24.03
N MET A 381 -20.00 11.89 23.43
CA MET A 381 -19.35 13.13 23.01
C MET A 381 -19.80 14.27 23.93
N LYS A 382 -18.85 15.07 24.39
CA LYS A 382 -19.11 16.35 25.06
C LYS A 382 -18.75 17.52 24.12
N PRO A 383 -19.25 18.73 24.36
CA PRO A 383 -18.74 19.93 23.69
C PRO A 383 -17.22 19.98 23.75
N GLY A 384 -16.58 20.25 22.61
CA GLY A 384 -15.13 20.12 22.46
C GLY A 384 -14.70 18.90 21.63
N ASP A 385 -15.55 17.87 21.55
CA ASP A 385 -15.18 16.61 20.92
C ASP A 385 -15.45 16.58 19.42
N SER A 386 -14.62 15.81 18.71
CA SER A 386 -14.78 15.46 17.30
C SER A 386 -14.72 13.94 17.14
N LEU A 387 -15.73 13.37 16.49
CA LEU A 387 -15.80 11.95 16.17
C LEU A 387 -15.46 11.74 14.70
N VAL A 388 -14.31 11.14 14.43
CA VAL A 388 -13.91 10.77 13.07
C VAL A 388 -14.32 9.32 12.83
N SER A 389 -15.13 9.08 11.82
CA SER A 389 -15.61 7.75 11.45
C SER A 389 -15.25 7.44 10.01
N THR A 390 -15.06 6.15 9.71
CA THR A 390 -14.58 5.71 8.39
C THR A 390 -15.42 4.59 7.81
N ILE A 391 -15.38 4.46 6.49
CA ILE A 391 -15.79 3.26 5.77
C ILE A 391 -14.53 2.59 5.22
N SER A 392 -14.36 1.32 5.52
CA SER A 392 -13.29 0.49 5.00
C SER A 392 -13.51 0.14 3.54
N MET A 393 -12.42 0.04 2.77
CA MET A 393 -12.42 -0.55 1.43
C MET A 393 -12.80 -2.04 1.52
N PRO A 394 -13.83 -2.52 0.80
CA PRO A 394 -14.07 -3.95 0.65
C PRO A 394 -12.91 -4.64 -0.06
N LYS A 395 -12.66 -5.91 0.26
CA LYS A 395 -11.65 -6.70 -0.44
C LYS A 395 -12.08 -6.92 -1.89
N GLY A 396 -11.11 -6.86 -2.79
CA GLY A 396 -11.37 -6.99 -4.23
C GLY A 396 -11.82 -5.69 -4.92
N MET A 397 -12.32 -4.69 -4.19
CA MET A 397 -12.71 -3.41 -4.77
C MET A 397 -11.49 -2.59 -5.23
N ILE A 398 -11.55 -2.10 -6.46
CA ILE A 398 -10.56 -1.18 -7.06
C ILE A 398 -11.23 0.18 -7.23
N LEU A 399 -10.68 1.22 -6.59
CA LEU A 399 -11.08 2.60 -6.81
C LEU A 399 -9.98 3.36 -7.54
N LYS A 400 -10.40 4.30 -8.38
CA LYS A 400 -9.47 5.24 -9.01
C LYS A 400 -9.03 6.28 -7.97
N GLY A 401 -7.73 6.32 -7.70
CA GLY A 401 -7.08 7.37 -6.93
C GLY A 401 -7.13 8.72 -7.66
N GLN A 402 -6.75 9.77 -6.93
CA GLN A 402 -6.79 11.13 -7.46
C GLN A 402 -5.68 11.36 -8.50
N MET A 403 -5.98 12.12 -9.57
CA MET A 403 -5.02 12.55 -10.61
C MET A 403 -4.35 11.37 -11.38
N LEU A 404 -3.03 11.38 -11.56
CA LEU A 404 -2.31 10.59 -12.58
C LEU A 404 -1.96 9.15 -12.13
N ARG A 405 -2.03 8.82 -10.83
CA ARG A 405 -1.65 7.47 -10.33
C ARG A 405 -2.51 7.01 -9.16
N THR A 406 -3.37 6.00 -9.42
CA THR A 406 -3.36 4.65 -8.82
C THR A 406 -4.76 4.04 -8.91
N ASP A 407 -4.84 2.79 -9.34
CA ASP A 407 -5.92 1.91 -8.93
C ASP A 407 -5.61 1.49 -7.49
N VAL A 408 -6.45 1.92 -6.55
CA VAL A 408 -6.28 1.68 -5.13
C VAL A 408 -7.10 0.47 -4.74
N GLN A 409 -6.43 -0.52 -4.16
CA GLN A 409 -7.05 -1.76 -3.70
C GLN A 409 -6.48 -2.18 -2.35
N ARG A 410 -7.35 -2.46 -1.37
CA ARG A 410 -6.96 -2.99 -0.06
C ARG A 410 -5.98 -4.15 -0.20
N GLY A 411 -4.87 -4.05 0.52
CA GLY A 411 -3.87 -5.11 0.62
C GLY A 411 -3.05 -5.33 -0.66
N LYS A 412 -3.03 -4.36 -1.58
CA LYS A 412 -2.13 -4.33 -2.74
C LYS A 412 -1.18 -3.14 -2.67
N GLY A 413 0.13 -3.41 -2.78
CA GLY A 413 1.16 -2.38 -2.75
C GLY A 413 0.98 -1.45 -1.56
N ASP A 414 1.13 -0.16 -1.80
CA ASP A 414 1.05 0.90 -0.80
C ASP A 414 -0.36 1.51 -0.66
N SER A 415 -1.39 0.76 -1.08
CA SER A 415 -2.78 1.24 -1.07
C SER A 415 -3.35 1.36 0.35
N SER A 416 -4.10 2.45 0.56
CA SER A 416 -4.92 2.65 1.75
C SER A 416 -6.09 1.66 1.82
N PRO A 417 -6.41 1.11 3.01
CA PRO A 417 -7.58 0.30 3.24
C PRO A 417 -8.84 1.14 3.56
N ILE A 418 -8.75 2.47 3.60
CA ILE A 418 -9.86 3.34 3.98
C ILE A 418 -10.50 3.93 2.72
N ARG A 419 -11.82 3.77 2.58
CA ARG A 419 -12.58 4.29 1.43
C ARG A 419 -12.95 5.74 1.61
N THR A 420 -13.60 6.08 2.72
CA THR A 420 -14.07 7.44 3.02
C THR A 420 -14.04 7.70 4.52
N ALA A 421 -13.95 8.97 4.90
CA ALA A 421 -14.07 9.42 6.28
C ALA A 421 -14.97 10.66 6.39
N ALA A 422 -15.59 10.83 7.56
CA ALA A 422 -16.38 12.01 7.90
C ALA A 422 -16.17 12.39 9.38
N VAL A 423 -16.40 13.65 9.70
CA VAL A 423 -16.22 14.21 11.05
C VAL A 423 -17.57 14.70 11.57
N LEU A 424 -18.00 14.18 12.71
CA LEU A 424 -19.10 14.76 13.48
C LEU A 424 -18.51 15.59 14.63
N THR A 425 -18.94 16.85 14.77
CA THR A 425 -18.44 17.74 15.81
C THR A 425 -19.51 17.99 16.87
N CYS A 426 -19.16 17.85 18.16
CA CYS A 426 -20.04 18.21 19.26
C CYS A 426 -19.69 19.61 19.77
N VAL A 427 -20.65 20.53 19.69
CA VAL A 427 -20.50 21.94 20.09
C VAL A 427 -21.37 22.26 21.31
N ALA A 428 -20.98 23.30 22.06
CA ALA A 428 -21.73 23.73 23.25
C ALA A 428 -23.01 24.50 22.88
N GLU A 429 -22.97 25.25 21.79
CA GLU A 429 -24.04 26.16 21.36
C GLU A 429 -24.22 26.09 19.84
N PRO A 430 -25.42 26.43 19.32
CA PRO A 430 -25.66 26.57 17.89
C PRO A 430 -24.63 27.49 17.21
N GLN A 431 -24.20 27.11 16.01
CA GLN A 431 -23.24 27.87 15.21
C GLN A 431 -23.93 28.55 14.03
N PRO A 432 -23.54 29.78 13.65
CA PRO A 432 -24.08 30.42 12.46
C PRO A 432 -23.74 29.62 11.19
N ALA A 433 -24.59 29.72 10.17
CA ALA A 433 -24.47 28.92 8.93
C ALA A 433 -23.20 29.19 8.10
N ASP A 434 -22.45 30.24 8.44
CA ASP A 434 -21.17 30.59 7.83
C ASP A 434 -19.95 30.24 8.71
N ALA A 435 -20.16 29.55 9.84
CA ALA A 435 -19.09 29.06 10.69
C ALA A 435 -18.34 27.90 10.03
N PHE A 436 -17.01 27.92 10.10
CA PHE A 436 -16.16 26.78 9.77
C PHE A 436 -16.23 25.71 10.86
N ARG A 437 -16.07 24.44 10.47
CA ARG A 437 -15.89 23.35 11.42
C ARG A 437 -14.55 23.55 12.14
N PRO A 438 -14.50 23.45 13.48
CA PRO A 438 -13.22 23.37 14.18
C PRO A 438 -12.38 22.19 13.70
N GLY A 439 -11.06 22.33 13.69
CA GLY A 439 -10.18 21.25 13.26
C GLY A 439 -10.39 19.99 14.11
N TYR A 440 -10.36 18.81 13.50
CA TYR A 440 -10.73 17.57 14.22
C TYR A 440 -9.73 17.15 15.31
N CYS A 441 -8.54 17.78 15.38
CA CYS A 441 -7.58 17.66 16.48
C CYS A 441 -7.60 18.84 17.46
N ASP A 442 -8.42 19.88 17.21
CA ASP A 442 -8.55 21.06 18.07
C ASP A 442 -9.51 20.80 19.24
N ARG A 443 -8.99 20.82 20.47
CA ARG A 443 -9.79 20.67 21.69
C ARG A 443 -10.30 21.99 22.25
N THR A 444 -9.81 23.12 21.75
CA THR A 444 -10.32 24.46 22.10
C THR A 444 -11.54 24.85 21.27
N GLN A 445 -11.81 24.11 20.18
CA GLN A 445 -12.88 24.36 19.21
C GLN A 445 -12.90 25.79 18.71
N LYS A 446 -11.75 26.29 18.21
CA LYS A 446 -11.69 27.62 17.61
C LYS A 446 -12.58 27.66 16.37
N VAL A 447 -13.64 28.48 16.42
CA VAL A 447 -14.57 28.70 15.31
C VAL A 447 -14.15 29.96 14.54
N TYR A 448 -14.05 29.82 13.22
CA TYR A 448 -13.89 30.94 12.29
C TYR A 448 -15.19 31.17 11.52
N LEU A 449 -15.40 32.38 11.01
CA LEU A 449 -16.59 32.73 10.24
C LEU A 449 -16.20 33.14 8.82
N ALA A 450 -16.91 32.61 7.82
CA ALA A 450 -16.67 32.93 6.42
C ALA A 450 -16.94 34.40 6.09
N ARG A 451 -17.83 35.08 6.84
CA ARG A 451 -18.03 36.54 6.73
C ARG A 451 -16.77 37.36 7.01
N ASN A 452 -15.80 36.80 7.73
CA ASN A 452 -14.56 37.47 8.13
C ASN A 452 -13.35 37.13 7.24
N LEU A 453 -13.52 36.29 6.22
CA LEU A 453 -12.41 35.98 5.31
C LEU A 453 -11.95 37.24 4.58
N LYS A 454 -10.64 37.48 4.61
CA LYS A 454 -9.93 38.57 3.93
C LYS A 454 -9.80 38.26 2.43
N ARG A 455 -10.94 38.16 1.73
CA ARG A 455 -11.00 37.83 0.29
C ARG A 455 -10.27 38.86 -0.59
N ASP A 456 -10.11 40.09 -0.12
CA ASP A 456 -9.35 41.13 -0.81
C ASP A 456 -7.85 40.83 -0.91
N LEU A 457 -7.33 39.89 -0.10
CA LEU A 457 -5.96 39.38 -0.24
C LEU A 457 -5.81 38.40 -1.41
N LEU A 458 -6.92 37.86 -1.95
CA LEU A 458 -6.86 36.94 -3.08
C LEU A 458 -6.51 37.71 -4.36
N PRO A 459 -5.43 37.31 -5.06
CA PRO A 459 -5.08 37.90 -6.33
C PRO A 459 -6.15 37.66 -7.39
N ARG A 460 -6.08 38.46 -8.45
CA ARG A 460 -6.92 38.34 -9.65
C ARG A 460 -6.04 38.16 -10.89
N ALA A 461 -5.13 37.19 -10.83
CA ALA A 461 -4.22 36.89 -11.92
C ALA A 461 -5.02 36.40 -13.13
N GLU A 462 -4.79 36.99 -14.30
CA GLU A 462 -5.50 36.61 -15.52
C GLU A 462 -5.30 35.13 -15.85
N ARG A 463 -6.39 34.34 -15.86
CA ARG A 463 -6.31 32.90 -16.17
C ARG A 463 -5.76 32.61 -17.57
N THR A 464 -5.37 31.37 -17.79
CA THR A 464 -4.87 30.88 -19.09
C THR A 464 -5.88 29.94 -19.74
N ALA A 465 -5.60 29.52 -20.98
CA ALA A 465 -6.53 28.71 -21.78
C ALA A 465 -6.78 27.32 -21.15
N ASN A 466 -5.75 26.71 -20.57
CA ASN A 466 -5.86 25.40 -19.94
C ASN A 466 -6.25 25.49 -18.46
N LEU A 467 -7.24 26.32 -18.11
CA LEU A 467 -7.73 26.40 -16.73
C LEU A 467 -8.14 25.01 -16.22
N ALA A 468 -7.61 24.62 -15.05
CA ALA A 468 -7.98 23.36 -14.41
C ALA A 468 -9.48 23.37 -14.00
N ASP A 469 -10.15 22.20 -14.06
CA ASP A 469 -11.57 22.10 -13.74
C ASP A 469 -11.84 22.42 -12.26
N VAL A 470 -12.31 23.63 -11.98
CA VAL A 470 -12.60 24.12 -10.62
C VAL A 470 -13.52 23.14 -9.87
N GLY A 471 -14.53 22.57 -10.53
CA GLY A 471 -15.46 21.66 -9.88
C GLY A 471 -14.80 20.35 -9.43
N LEU A 472 -13.75 19.92 -10.13
CA LEU A 472 -12.94 18.78 -9.70
C LEU A 472 -12.14 19.12 -8.43
N TYR A 473 -11.60 20.33 -8.33
CA TYR A 473 -10.88 20.79 -7.13
C TYR A 473 -11.83 21.05 -5.94
N VAL A 474 -13.06 21.48 -6.18
CA VAL A 474 -14.13 21.49 -5.16
C VAL A 474 -14.35 20.07 -4.65
N ARG A 475 -14.48 19.08 -5.53
CA ARG A 475 -14.65 17.67 -5.14
C ARG A 475 -13.46 17.12 -4.35
N PHE A 476 -12.24 17.49 -4.74
CA PHE A 476 -10.99 17.07 -4.10
C PHE A 476 -10.83 17.59 -2.67
N THR A 477 -11.45 18.72 -2.35
CA THR A 477 -11.33 19.39 -1.04
C THR A 477 -12.60 19.28 -0.20
N GLN A 478 -13.69 18.75 -0.77
CA GLN A 478 -15.01 18.66 -0.11
C GLN A 478 -15.01 17.84 1.19
N ARG A 479 -14.23 16.77 1.23
CA ARG A 479 -14.22 15.82 2.37
C ARG A 479 -12.99 16.05 3.24
N PRO A 480 -13.06 15.75 4.55
CA PRO A 480 -11.95 15.97 5.47
C PRO A 480 -10.70 15.19 5.05
N TRP A 481 -9.55 15.87 5.08
CA TRP A 481 -8.25 15.30 4.82
C TRP A 481 -7.65 14.75 6.13
N LEU A 482 -7.64 13.42 6.28
CA LEU A 482 -7.02 12.75 7.43
C LEU A 482 -5.51 12.69 7.22
N SER A 483 -4.75 13.46 8.01
CA SER A 483 -3.29 13.57 7.84
C SER A 483 -2.52 13.46 9.16
N THR A 484 -3.05 12.67 10.10
CA THR A 484 -2.33 12.24 11.30
C THR A 484 -1.26 11.20 10.98
N GLY A 485 -1.43 10.42 9.91
CA GLY A 485 -0.35 9.63 9.31
C GLY A 485 0.56 10.46 8.40
N PHE A 486 1.39 9.77 7.61
CA PHE A 486 2.46 10.39 6.84
C PHE A 486 2.53 9.90 5.39
N PHE A 487 2.65 8.58 5.17
CA PHE A 487 2.91 8.00 3.86
C PHE A 487 1.70 7.94 2.92
N GLY A 488 0.48 8.16 3.44
CA GLY A 488 -0.77 8.08 2.70
C GLY A 488 -1.41 6.69 2.68
N PHE A 489 -0.94 5.77 3.53
CA PHE A 489 -1.46 4.39 3.64
C PHE A 489 -2.73 4.31 4.50
N ASP A 490 -3.14 5.46 5.01
CA ASP A 490 -4.24 5.73 5.92
C ASP A 490 -5.19 6.80 5.36
N HIS A 491 -4.82 7.42 4.23
CA HIS A 491 -5.64 8.45 3.61
C HIS A 491 -6.91 7.82 3.00
N PRO A 492 -8.11 8.30 3.33
CA PRO A 492 -9.34 7.80 2.72
C PRO A 492 -9.36 8.10 1.21
N VAL A 493 -9.53 7.06 0.39
CA VAL A 493 -9.38 7.15 -1.08
C VAL A 493 -10.33 8.15 -1.71
N GLU A 494 -11.57 8.26 -1.25
CA GLU A 494 -12.55 9.20 -1.79
C GLU A 494 -12.45 10.62 -1.19
N ASN A 495 -11.57 10.83 -0.21
CA ASN A 495 -11.45 12.11 0.48
C ASN A 495 -10.31 12.97 -0.07
N MET A 496 -9.17 12.35 -0.33
CA MET A 496 -7.91 13.07 -0.54
C MET A 496 -6.93 12.28 -1.43
N PRO A 497 -5.90 12.95 -1.98
CA PRO A 497 -4.90 12.30 -2.81
C PRO A 497 -4.17 11.16 -2.09
N GLN A 498 -3.92 10.10 -2.83
CA GLN A 498 -3.02 9.03 -2.43
C GLN A 498 -1.61 9.44 -2.87
N TYR A 499 -0.62 9.33 -1.99
CA TYR A 499 0.76 9.78 -2.18
C TYR A 499 0.98 11.31 -2.14
N GLY A 500 2.06 11.74 -1.46
CA GLY A 500 2.31 13.15 -1.15
C GLY A 500 2.59 14.05 -2.36
N LEU A 501 3.06 13.50 -3.49
CA LEU A 501 3.22 14.25 -4.75
C LEU A 501 1.86 14.75 -5.23
N GLU A 502 0.86 13.88 -5.28
CA GLU A 502 -0.48 14.23 -5.75
C GLU A 502 -1.16 15.17 -4.76
N TYR A 503 -0.84 15.02 -3.47
CA TYR A 503 -1.23 15.96 -2.42
C TYR A 503 -0.69 17.37 -2.68
N GLY A 504 0.62 17.50 -2.93
CA GLY A 504 1.25 18.77 -3.29
C GLY A 504 0.71 19.40 -4.57
N ARG A 505 0.47 18.58 -5.61
CA ARG A 505 -0.14 19.06 -6.86
C ARG A 505 -1.55 19.61 -6.64
N VAL A 506 -2.39 18.87 -5.94
CA VAL A 506 -3.78 19.27 -5.68
C VAL A 506 -3.83 20.50 -4.79
N ALA A 507 -3.04 20.52 -3.72
CA ALA A 507 -2.98 21.65 -2.79
C ALA A 507 -2.46 22.91 -3.48
N GLY A 508 -1.41 22.80 -4.32
CA GLY A 508 -0.85 23.93 -5.06
C GLY A 508 -1.77 24.46 -6.14
N ILE A 509 -2.39 23.57 -6.94
CA ILE A 509 -3.30 24.00 -8.00
C ILE A 509 -4.59 24.59 -7.42
N ALA A 510 -5.10 24.08 -6.30
CA ALA A 510 -6.23 24.68 -5.59
C ALA A 510 -5.92 26.14 -5.17
N ALA A 511 -4.76 26.38 -4.56
CA ALA A 511 -4.33 27.73 -4.19
C ALA A 511 -4.16 28.63 -5.43
N LEU A 512 -3.55 28.12 -6.49
CA LEU A 512 -3.36 28.87 -7.74
C LEU A 512 -4.69 29.23 -8.42
N LEU A 513 -5.66 28.31 -8.45
CA LEU A 513 -7.02 28.56 -8.93
C LEU A 513 -7.69 29.71 -8.16
N LEU A 514 -7.54 29.73 -6.83
CA LEU A 514 -8.07 30.80 -5.98
C LEU A 514 -7.40 32.17 -6.24
N CYS A 515 -6.18 32.18 -6.78
CA CYS A 515 -5.45 33.39 -7.18
C CYS A 515 -5.78 33.91 -8.59
N THR A 516 -6.63 33.21 -9.36
CA THR A 516 -6.99 33.64 -10.73
C THR A 516 -8.04 34.76 -10.75
N ASP A 517 -8.44 35.24 -11.92
CA ASP A 517 -9.53 36.20 -12.15
C ASP A 517 -10.93 35.56 -12.21
N LEU A 518 -11.09 34.30 -11.77
CA LEU A 518 -12.41 33.67 -11.59
C LEU A 518 -13.35 34.55 -10.77
N LYS A 519 -14.65 34.49 -11.09
CA LYS A 519 -15.65 35.26 -10.33
C LYS A 519 -15.68 34.78 -8.88
N PRO A 520 -15.95 35.66 -7.90
CA PRO A 520 -16.06 35.27 -6.50
C PRO A 520 -17.00 34.08 -6.28
N GLU A 521 -18.12 34.02 -7.00
CA GLU A 521 -19.13 32.97 -6.86
C GLU A 521 -18.64 31.59 -7.33
N GLU A 522 -17.75 31.57 -8.32
CA GLU A 522 -17.12 30.36 -8.85
C GLU A 522 -16.00 29.86 -7.93
N LYS A 523 -15.33 30.78 -7.22
CA LYS A 523 -14.23 30.47 -6.29
C LYS A 523 -14.73 30.00 -4.93
N GLU A 524 -15.86 30.53 -4.47
CA GLU A 524 -16.29 30.44 -3.07
C GLU A 524 -16.38 28.99 -2.56
N PRO A 525 -16.96 28.01 -3.28
CA PRO A 525 -17.00 26.63 -2.81
C PRO A 525 -15.60 26.03 -2.61
N LEU A 526 -14.67 26.31 -3.53
CA LEU A 526 -13.28 25.87 -3.41
C LEU A 526 -12.58 26.58 -2.25
N LEU A 527 -12.81 27.89 -2.08
CA LEU A 527 -12.21 28.68 -1.01
C LEU A 527 -12.61 28.13 0.37
N ILE A 528 -13.91 27.90 0.58
CA ILE A 528 -14.43 27.35 1.83
C ILE A 528 -13.80 25.98 2.13
N ASN A 529 -13.81 25.07 1.16
CA ASN A 529 -13.25 23.73 1.37
C ASN A 529 -11.74 23.76 1.62
N TYR A 530 -11.01 24.59 0.86
CA TYR A 530 -9.56 24.70 1.00
C TYR A 530 -9.13 25.34 2.32
N VAL A 531 -9.87 26.35 2.80
CA VAL A 531 -9.67 26.94 4.13
C VAL A 531 -9.96 25.90 5.22
N GLN A 532 -11.03 25.10 5.07
CA GLN A 532 -11.33 24.03 6.02
C GLN A 532 -10.21 22.98 6.12
N VAL A 533 -9.61 22.60 4.98
CA VAL A 533 -8.42 21.74 4.95
C VAL A 533 -7.27 22.37 5.72
N GLY A 534 -7.01 23.67 5.53
CA GLY A 534 -5.99 24.41 6.28
C GLY A 534 -6.24 24.46 7.79
N ILE A 535 -7.50 24.62 8.21
CA ILE A 535 -7.91 24.58 9.64
C ILE A 535 -7.65 23.20 10.23
N ASP A 536 -7.99 22.12 9.52
CA ASP A 536 -7.75 20.75 9.96
C ASP A 536 -6.26 20.48 10.15
N LEU A 537 -5.43 20.74 9.13
CA LEU A 537 -3.98 20.53 9.19
C LEU A 537 -3.32 21.42 10.25
N GLY A 538 -3.77 22.67 10.37
CA GLY A 538 -3.33 23.59 11.42
C GLY A 538 -3.65 23.07 12.82
N SER A 539 -4.82 22.44 13.01
CA SER A 539 -5.18 21.84 14.30
C SER A 539 -4.28 20.65 14.68
N ILE A 540 -3.85 19.85 13.70
CA ILE A 540 -2.91 18.74 13.91
C ILE A 540 -1.55 19.28 14.37
N ALA A 541 -1.04 20.30 13.69
CA ALA A 541 0.21 20.97 14.06
C ALA A 541 0.12 21.59 15.47
N ARG A 542 -0.96 22.34 15.76
CA ARG A 542 -1.22 22.97 17.06
C ARG A 542 -1.30 21.96 18.21
N ALA A 543 -1.85 20.78 17.95
CA ALA A 543 -1.95 19.70 18.92
C ALA A 543 -0.64 18.93 19.15
N GLY A 544 0.47 19.35 18.53
CA GLY A 544 1.82 18.83 18.81
C GLY A 544 2.30 17.72 17.87
N HIS A 545 1.64 17.53 16.72
CA HIS A 545 2.13 16.58 15.71
C HIS A 545 3.52 17.00 15.20
N PRO A 546 4.46 16.05 14.94
CA PRO A 546 5.80 16.37 14.46
C PRO A 546 5.86 16.93 13.03
N GLY A 547 4.72 17.06 12.35
CA GLY A 547 4.62 17.47 10.96
C GLY A 547 4.86 16.35 9.96
N TRP A 548 5.18 16.73 8.74
CA TRP A 548 5.35 15.86 7.58
C TRP A 548 6.72 16.12 6.95
N GLU A 549 7.72 15.40 7.45
CA GLU A 549 9.12 15.51 7.07
C GLU A 549 9.43 15.19 5.60
N ALA A 550 10.65 15.55 5.17
CA ALA A 550 11.23 15.17 3.91
C ALA A 550 11.32 13.64 3.74
N PHE A 551 10.67 13.15 2.69
CA PHE A 551 10.79 11.75 2.23
C PHE A 551 10.42 11.67 0.75
N GLY A 552 11.19 12.35 -0.09
CA GLY A 552 10.96 12.44 -1.52
C GLY A 552 9.61 13.05 -1.83
N GLY A 553 8.73 12.28 -2.46
CA GLY A 553 7.38 12.75 -2.78
C GLY A 553 6.40 12.73 -1.60
N HIS A 554 6.68 12.06 -0.47
CA HIS A 554 5.64 11.83 0.56
C HIS A 554 5.31 13.05 1.45
N GLY A 555 6.31 13.87 1.78
CA GLY A 555 6.17 15.01 2.71
C GLY A 555 5.47 16.24 2.14
N SER A 556 5.21 16.27 0.83
CA SER A 556 4.71 17.44 0.12
C SER A 556 3.23 17.75 0.39
N GLY A 557 2.91 19.04 0.30
CA GLY A 557 1.59 19.65 0.12
C GLY A 557 0.81 20.00 1.40
N ARG A 558 1.35 19.75 2.60
CA ARG A 558 0.64 20.09 3.86
C ARG A 558 0.85 21.53 4.32
N LYS A 559 1.94 22.19 3.91
CA LYS A 559 2.24 23.54 4.39
C LYS A 559 1.34 24.59 3.76
N ILE A 560 1.16 24.55 2.44
CA ILE A 560 0.41 25.58 1.71
C ILE A 560 -1.04 25.77 2.17
N PRO A 561 -1.86 24.74 2.47
CA PRO A 561 -3.22 24.98 2.93
C PRO A 561 -3.25 25.67 4.30
N ILE A 562 -2.28 25.40 5.19
CA ILE A 562 -2.18 26.02 6.51
C ILE A 562 -1.85 27.51 6.37
N VAL A 563 -0.78 27.82 5.63
CA VAL A 563 -0.33 29.21 5.41
C VAL A 563 -1.41 30.01 4.70
N PHE A 564 -1.98 29.47 3.61
CA PHE A 564 -3.05 30.10 2.86
C PHE A 564 -4.26 30.39 3.75
N ALA A 565 -4.74 29.39 4.50
CA ALA A 565 -5.87 29.56 5.41
C ALA A 565 -5.58 30.63 6.47
N GLY A 566 -4.39 30.62 7.06
CA GLY A 566 -3.98 31.64 8.04
C GLY A 566 -4.05 33.06 7.48
N LEU A 567 -3.54 33.27 6.25
CA LEU A 567 -3.58 34.59 5.60
C LEU A 567 -5.01 35.08 5.41
N VAL A 568 -5.89 34.26 4.82
CA VAL A 568 -7.26 34.67 4.52
C VAL A 568 -8.17 34.70 5.75
N LEU A 569 -7.88 33.91 6.80
CA LEU A 569 -8.57 33.98 8.09
C LEU A 569 -8.07 35.17 8.93
N GLY A 570 -6.91 35.74 8.61
CA GLY A 570 -6.21 36.69 9.48
C GLY A 570 -5.67 36.05 10.76
N ASP A 571 -5.38 34.75 10.72
CA ASP A 571 -4.77 34.01 11.82
C ASP A 571 -3.24 33.98 11.64
N ASP A 572 -2.55 34.83 12.39
CA ASP A 572 -1.10 34.99 12.34
C ASP A 572 -0.34 33.70 12.75
N GLU A 573 -0.94 32.87 13.60
CA GLU A 573 -0.34 31.61 14.06
C GLU A 573 -0.23 30.61 12.90
N LEU A 574 -1.33 30.46 12.15
CA LEU A 574 -1.38 29.57 10.98
C LEU A 574 -0.65 30.17 9.77
N ALA A 575 -0.76 31.49 9.57
CA ALA A 575 -0.10 32.18 8.46
C ALA A 575 1.43 32.03 8.55
N ASN A 576 1.98 32.03 9.77
CA ASN A 576 3.41 31.87 10.04
C ASN A 576 3.69 30.55 10.76
N VAL A 577 3.18 29.44 10.21
CA VAL A 577 3.17 28.12 10.88
C VAL A 577 4.54 27.67 11.39
N ASN A 578 5.64 27.89 10.65
CA ASN A 578 6.99 27.53 11.10
C ASN A 578 7.48 28.40 12.27
N ARG A 579 7.04 29.66 12.36
CA ARG A 579 7.36 30.54 13.50
C ARG A 579 6.59 30.12 14.75
N SER A 580 5.31 29.81 14.57
CA SER A 580 4.40 29.42 15.66
C SER A 580 4.70 28.02 16.18
N PHE A 581 5.07 27.10 15.28
CA PHE A 581 5.33 25.70 15.57
C PHE A 581 6.68 25.25 14.99
N PRO A 582 7.80 25.72 15.56
CA PRO A 582 9.14 25.48 15.02
C PRO A 582 9.59 24.00 15.05
N GLN A 583 8.82 23.13 15.70
CA GLN A 583 9.09 21.69 15.77
C GLN A 583 8.35 20.88 14.70
N VAL A 584 7.46 21.52 13.92
CA VAL A 584 6.69 20.88 12.86
C VAL A 584 7.52 20.84 11.59
N SER A 585 7.77 19.64 11.07
CA SER A 585 8.48 19.45 9.81
C SER A 585 7.57 19.64 8.60
N PHE A 586 8.12 20.17 7.52
CA PHE A 586 7.47 20.26 6.21
C PHE A 586 8.46 19.82 5.12
N GLY A 587 8.01 18.94 4.22
CA GLY A 587 8.87 18.36 3.18
C GLY A 587 9.43 19.40 2.22
N GLU A 588 8.64 20.43 1.89
CA GLU A 588 9.05 21.56 1.05
C GLU A 588 10.26 22.31 1.62
N ASP A 589 10.26 22.53 2.94
CA ASP A 589 11.30 23.29 3.62
C ASP A 589 12.55 22.45 3.89
N GLU A 590 12.38 21.17 4.23
CA GLU A 590 13.51 20.29 4.54
C GLU A 590 14.29 19.88 3.28
N GLN A 591 13.61 19.75 2.13
CA GLN A 591 14.22 19.30 0.87
C GLN A 591 14.79 20.43 0.00
N THR A 592 14.76 21.68 0.47
CA THR A 592 15.35 22.84 -0.21
C THR A 592 16.30 23.58 0.73
N GLU A 593 17.53 23.84 0.29
CA GLU A 593 18.55 24.47 1.14
C GLU A 593 19.56 25.27 0.31
N TYR A 594 20.04 26.39 0.85
CA TYR A 594 21.20 27.08 0.27
C TYR A 594 22.48 26.32 0.54
N GLY A 595 23.20 25.96 -0.51
CA GLY A 595 24.41 25.16 -0.40
C GLY A 595 25.18 25.07 -1.71
N PRO A 596 26.41 24.54 -1.66
CA PRO A 596 27.20 24.30 -2.85
C PRO A 596 26.50 23.29 -3.77
N CYS A 597 26.43 23.61 -5.06
CA CYS A 597 25.89 22.74 -6.10
C CYS A 597 26.92 22.51 -7.20
N TRP A 598 27.02 21.28 -7.71
CA TRP A 598 27.92 20.89 -8.80
C TRP A 598 27.60 21.60 -10.12
N THR A 599 26.38 22.14 -10.27
CA THR A 599 25.96 22.95 -11.43
C THR A 599 26.34 24.43 -11.30
N GLY A 600 26.86 24.85 -10.14
CA GLY A 600 27.15 26.25 -9.83
C GLY A 600 25.97 27.04 -9.24
N ALA A 601 24.79 26.43 -9.10
CA ALA A 601 23.68 27.03 -8.37
C ALA A 601 23.99 27.19 -6.87
N THR A 602 23.34 28.17 -6.22
CA THR A 602 23.51 28.44 -4.77
C THR A 602 22.35 27.91 -3.92
N VAL A 603 21.39 27.22 -4.54
CA VAL A 603 20.28 26.51 -3.87
C VAL A 603 20.22 25.08 -4.38
N THR A 604 19.95 24.15 -3.48
CA THR A 604 19.99 22.70 -3.75
C THR A 604 18.67 22.02 -3.42
N PHE A 605 18.39 20.93 -4.14
CA PHE A 605 17.51 19.89 -3.64
C PHE A 605 18.31 19.10 -2.59
N ALA A 606 17.98 19.31 -1.32
CA ALA A 606 18.74 18.82 -0.19
C ALA A 606 18.65 17.28 0.00
N GLY A 607 17.94 16.56 -0.87
CA GLY A 607 17.91 15.10 -0.91
C GLY A 607 16.54 14.49 -0.67
N HIS A 608 16.46 13.15 -0.73
CA HIS A 608 15.24 12.41 -0.49
C HIS A 608 14.73 12.56 0.95
N ARG A 609 15.60 12.42 1.95
CA ARG A 609 15.26 12.64 3.37
C ARG A 609 15.82 13.96 3.90
N ALA A 610 16.77 14.53 3.17
CA ALA A 610 17.28 15.87 3.35
C ALA A 610 17.81 16.21 4.75
N ILE A 611 17.70 17.48 5.14
CA ILE A 611 18.12 18.00 6.44
C ILE A 611 16.90 17.94 7.37
N ASP A 612 17.06 17.25 8.49
CA ASP A 612 16.01 17.16 9.51
C ASP A 612 15.78 18.53 10.16
N ALA A 613 14.61 19.14 9.99
CA ALA A 613 14.36 20.50 10.46
C ALA A 613 14.48 20.64 11.98
N ARG A 614 14.12 19.58 12.72
CA ARG A 614 14.15 19.58 14.19
C ARG A 614 15.56 19.55 14.75
N THR A 615 16.45 18.78 14.12
CA THR A 615 17.81 18.56 14.64
C THR A 615 18.86 19.37 13.89
N GLY A 616 18.54 19.86 12.68
CA GLY A 616 19.48 20.48 11.76
C GLY A 616 20.49 19.49 11.16
N VAL A 617 20.32 18.18 11.38
CA VAL A 617 21.29 17.16 10.96
C VAL A 617 20.95 16.65 9.57
N ALA A 618 21.92 16.66 8.66
CA ALA A 618 21.80 15.99 7.36
C ALA A 618 21.61 14.47 7.54
N ARG A 619 20.64 13.87 6.83
CA ARG A 619 20.35 12.45 6.99
C ARG A 619 21.29 11.56 6.17
N PRO A 620 21.97 10.56 6.79
CA PRO A 620 22.96 9.75 6.08
C PRO A 620 22.34 8.95 4.93
N GLY A 621 23.03 8.94 3.78
CA GLY A 621 22.65 8.19 2.57
C GLY A 621 21.39 8.67 1.86
N SER A 622 20.83 9.81 2.27
CA SER A 622 19.61 10.41 1.65
C SER A 622 19.47 11.91 1.91
N GLY A 623 20.52 12.54 2.44
CA GLY A 623 20.63 13.97 2.70
C GLY A 623 21.25 14.72 1.52
N PRO A 624 21.88 15.88 1.76
CA PRO A 624 22.36 16.72 0.68
C PRO A 624 23.43 16.02 -0.17
N TYR A 625 23.25 16.06 -1.49
CA TYR A 625 24.10 15.33 -2.45
C TYR A 625 24.58 16.20 -3.61
N GLU A 626 23.87 17.28 -3.92
CA GLU A 626 24.19 18.14 -5.06
C GLU A 626 25.52 18.89 -4.92
N HIS A 627 26.17 18.88 -3.76
CA HIS A 627 27.53 19.43 -3.62
C HIS A 627 28.61 18.60 -4.33
N ARG A 628 28.29 17.35 -4.72
CA ARG A 628 29.19 16.42 -5.42
C ARG A 628 28.78 16.23 -6.87
N HIS A 629 29.77 16.02 -7.74
CA HIS A 629 29.52 15.65 -9.13
C HIS A 629 28.82 14.28 -9.22
N PRO A 630 27.94 14.02 -10.21
CA PRO A 630 27.25 12.73 -10.37
C PRO A 630 28.11 11.45 -10.39
N LYS A 631 29.42 11.58 -10.61
CA LYS A 631 30.39 10.47 -10.57
C LYS A 631 30.65 9.95 -9.16
N GLU A 632 30.37 10.78 -8.15
CA GLU A 632 30.56 10.47 -6.74
C GLU A 632 29.25 10.07 -6.07
N TRP A 633 28.14 10.03 -6.82
CA TRP A 633 26.81 9.68 -6.30
C TRP A 633 26.65 8.18 -6.08
N ASP A 634 26.18 7.82 -4.88
CA ASP A 634 25.87 6.45 -4.49
C ASP A 634 24.41 6.02 -4.83
N GLY A 635 24.11 4.72 -4.74
CA GLY A 635 22.90 4.08 -5.31
C GLY A 635 23.02 3.88 -6.83
N ILE A 636 22.03 3.57 -7.67
CA ILE A 636 21.14 2.40 -7.69
C ILE A 636 21.70 1.38 -8.71
N ALA A 637 21.99 0.16 -8.25
CA ALA A 637 21.80 -1.10 -9.00
C ALA A 637 21.15 -2.09 -8.00
N SER A 638 20.24 -2.96 -8.45
CA SER A 638 19.29 -3.73 -7.63
C SER A 638 19.86 -4.35 -6.33
N GLY A 639 19.14 -4.21 -5.21
CA GLY A 639 19.48 -4.83 -3.92
C GLY A 639 19.38 -3.86 -2.75
N GLU A 640 20.11 -4.12 -1.66
CA GLU A 640 20.19 -3.27 -0.45
C GLU A 640 20.57 -1.80 -0.74
N ALA A 641 21.08 -1.51 -1.94
CA ALA A 641 21.38 -0.19 -2.51
C ALA A 641 20.14 0.66 -2.91
N ARG A 642 18.97 0.48 -2.26
CA ARG A 642 17.80 1.39 -2.42
C ARG A 642 17.93 2.71 -1.64
N ARG A 643 19.15 3.08 -1.23
CA ARG A 643 19.46 4.31 -0.50
C ARG A 643 20.64 4.96 -1.20
N GLY A 644 20.56 6.26 -1.47
CA GLY A 644 21.66 7.01 -2.07
C GLY A 644 21.23 8.23 -2.88
N ASP A 645 22.23 8.98 -3.31
CA ASP A 645 22.16 10.23 -4.06
C ASP A 645 21.37 10.07 -5.38
N ARG A 646 21.56 8.95 -6.09
CA ARG A 646 20.83 8.67 -7.34
C ARG A 646 19.33 8.51 -7.14
N MET A 647 18.92 8.00 -5.97
CA MET A 647 17.50 7.96 -5.61
C MET A 647 16.97 9.36 -5.34
N SER A 648 17.73 10.20 -4.62
CA SER A 648 17.36 11.60 -4.38
C SER A 648 17.10 12.35 -5.68
N GLU A 649 18.00 12.23 -6.67
CA GLU A 649 17.81 12.86 -7.99
C GLU A 649 16.58 12.32 -8.72
N SER A 650 16.31 11.01 -8.63
CA SER A 650 15.09 10.43 -9.20
C SER A 650 13.83 11.03 -8.58
N TYR A 651 13.78 11.17 -7.24
CA TYR A 651 12.64 11.79 -6.54
C TYR A 651 12.51 13.30 -6.83
N ARG A 652 13.64 14.00 -7.00
CA ARG A 652 13.67 15.40 -7.42
C ARG A 652 12.88 15.60 -8.70
N ARG A 653 13.09 14.71 -9.68
CA ARG A 653 12.51 14.80 -11.04
C ARG A 653 11.14 14.16 -11.18
N CYS A 654 10.95 12.95 -10.62
CA CYS A 654 9.69 12.21 -10.81
C CYS A 654 8.54 12.71 -9.97
N CYS A 655 8.83 13.39 -8.85
CA CYS A 655 7.88 13.35 -7.74
C CYS A 655 7.83 14.60 -6.88
N THR A 656 8.86 15.44 -6.86
CA THR A 656 8.93 16.51 -5.86
C THR A 656 8.79 17.88 -6.51
N SER A 657 9.79 18.29 -7.28
CA SER A 657 9.87 19.65 -7.86
C SER A 657 8.67 20.00 -8.74
N VAL A 658 8.19 19.05 -9.54
CA VAL A 658 7.01 19.21 -10.41
C VAL A 658 5.74 19.57 -9.65
N GLY A 659 5.61 19.14 -8.39
CA GLY A 659 4.42 19.37 -7.55
C GLY A 659 4.46 20.66 -6.74
N TRP A 660 5.58 21.40 -6.76
CA TRP A 660 5.79 22.59 -5.94
C TRP A 660 5.59 23.90 -6.71
N VAL A 661 5.68 23.87 -8.05
CA VAL A 661 5.62 25.09 -8.88
C VAL A 661 4.32 25.88 -8.68
N ALA A 662 3.17 25.20 -8.64
CA ALA A 662 1.88 25.85 -8.38
C ALA A 662 1.82 26.48 -6.98
N GLN A 663 2.45 25.84 -5.99
CA GLN A 663 2.48 26.32 -4.61
C GLN A 663 3.29 27.63 -4.51
N ALA A 664 4.51 27.62 -5.06
CA ALA A 664 5.39 28.79 -5.08
C ALA A 664 4.74 29.96 -5.83
N LEU A 665 4.15 29.70 -7.01
CA LEU A 665 3.49 30.75 -7.79
C LEU A 665 2.30 31.37 -7.05
N ALA A 666 1.47 30.56 -6.39
CA ALA A 666 0.34 31.06 -5.62
C ALA A 666 0.82 31.97 -4.46
N MET A 667 1.86 31.56 -3.74
CA MET A 667 2.43 32.36 -2.65
C MET A 667 3.11 33.65 -3.15
N HIS A 668 3.81 33.63 -4.29
CA HIS A 668 4.33 34.86 -4.92
C HIS A 668 3.21 35.82 -5.33
N LEU A 669 2.13 35.32 -5.95
CA LEU A 669 0.98 36.14 -6.32
C LEU A 669 0.32 36.80 -5.09
N MET A 670 0.29 36.09 -3.96
CA MET A 670 -0.22 36.59 -2.68
C MET A 670 0.78 37.45 -1.91
N LYS A 671 2.04 37.55 -2.35
CA LYS A 671 3.16 38.19 -1.63
C LYS A 671 3.37 37.61 -0.22
N ALA A 672 3.31 36.28 -0.14
CA ALA A 672 3.29 35.50 1.09
C ALA A 672 4.63 34.82 1.43
N GLU A 673 5.72 35.18 0.77
CA GLU A 673 7.05 34.57 0.95
C GLU A 673 7.53 34.70 2.41
N ALA A 674 7.34 35.89 3.00
CA ALA A 674 7.69 36.13 4.40
C ALA A 674 6.85 35.29 5.39
N ALA A 675 5.58 35.03 5.07
CA ALA A 675 4.70 34.19 5.87
C ALA A 675 5.08 32.70 5.74
N TRP A 676 5.46 32.27 4.53
CA TRP A 676 6.04 30.94 4.30
C TRP A 676 7.33 30.75 5.10
N GLY A 677 8.18 31.77 5.15
CA GLY A 677 9.35 31.82 6.04
C GLY A 677 10.48 30.85 5.66
N HIS A 678 10.65 30.56 4.37
CA HIS A 678 11.73 29.69 3.87
C HIS A 678 12.11 30.04 2.41
N ASP A 679 12.97 31.05 2.25
CA ASP A 679 13.42 31.55 0.94
C ASP A 679 14.06 30.48 0.01
N PRO A 680 14.83 29.48 0.51
CA PRO A 680 15.37 28.42 -0.34
C PRO A 680 14.32 27.68 -1.16
N PHE A 681 13.08 27.58 -0.67
CA PHE A 681 12.00 26.94 -1.43
C PHE A 681 11.69 27.72 -2.72
N PHE A 682 11.51 29.04 -2.63
CA PHE A 682 11.17 29.88 -3.78
C PHE A 682 12.32 29.92 -4.80
N ASP A 683 13.54 30.16 -4.33
CA ASP A 683 14.73 30.17 -5.20
C ASP A 683 14.95 28.79 -5.87
N TYR A 684 14.66 27.71 -5.15
CA TYR A 684 14.74 26.36 -5.71
C TYR A 684 13.69 26.12 -6.81
N VAL A 685 12.45 26.56 -6.60
CA VAL A 685 11.42 26.41 -7.64
C VAL A 685 11.77 27.24 -8.88
N ASP A 686 12.31 28.45 -8.71
CA ASP A 686 12.82 29.23 -9.83
C ASP A 686 13.98 28.52 -10.55
N ARG A 687 14.94 27.96 -9.80
CA ARG A 687 16.00 27.13 -10.36
C ARG A 687 15.40 25.99 -11.18
N TRP A 688 14.44 25.24 -10.63
CA TRP A 688 13.78 24.16 -11.34
C TRP A 688 13.14 24.61 -12.66
N MET A 689 12.56 25.81 -12.70
CA MET A 689 11.86 26.31 -13.89
C MET A 689 12.77 27.01 -14.91
N TYR A 690 13.93 27.54 -14.51
CA TYR A 690 14.79 28.36 -15.37
C TYR A 690 16.19 27.81 -15.63
N GLU A 691 16.67 26.85 -14.84
CA GLU A 691 17.99 26.24 -15.05
C GLU A 691 17.91 25.23 -16.22
N ASP A 692 18.69 25.50 -17.28
CA ASP A 692 18.86 24.57 -18.41
C ASP A 692 19.65 23.35 -17.96
N ASP A 693 19.00 22.18 -17.97
CA ASP A 693 19.58 20.92 -17.52
C ASP A 693 20.13 20.04 -18.65
N ALA A 694 20.26 20.55 -19.88
CA ALA A 694 20.67 19.75 -21.04
C ALA A 694 22.02 19.04 -20.86
N GLU A 695 23.05 19.77 -20.44
CA GLU A 695 24.36 19.17 -20.14
C GLU A 695 24.33 18.35 -18.84
N PHE A 696 23.44 18.69 -17.91
CA PHE A 696 23.37 17.99 -16.63
C PHE A 696 22.81 16.59 -16.76
N VAL A 697 21.71 16.42 -17.51
CA VAL A 697 21.13 15.08 -17.74
C VAL A 697 22.09 14.18 -18.52
N LYS A 698 22.91 14.75 -19.41
CA LYS A 698 23.98 14.04 -20.11
C LYS A 698 25.06 13.58 -19.13
N ALA A 699 25.57 14.48 -18.29
CA ALA A 699 26.58 14.16 -17.28
C ALA A 699 26.07 13.09 -16.28
N ILE A 700 24.80 13.17 -15.86
CA ILE A 700 24.18 12.17 -14.99
C ILE A 700 24.09 10.80 -15.69
N LYS A 701 23.64 10.76 -16.96
CA LYS A 701 23.56 9.52 -17.73
C LYS A 701 24.93 8.88 -17.93
N GLU A 702 25.95 9.68 -18.27
CA GLU A 702 27.34 9.22 -18.42
C GLU A 702 27.92 8.67 -17.10
N ALA A 703 27.62 9.33 -15.97
CA ALA A 703 28.17 8.94 -14.68
C ALA A 703 27.43 7.74 -14.04
N THR A 704 26.12 7.61 -14.27
CA THR A 704 25.26 6.73 -13.48
C THR A 704 24.48 5.68 -14.28
N GLY A 705 24.38 5.87 -15.60
CA GLY A 705 23.50 5.09 -16.48
C GLY A 705 22.01 5.48 -16.41
N ALA A 706 21.60 6.37 -15.50
CA ALA A 706 20.21 6.81 -15.39
C ALA A 706 19.87 7.85 -16.48
N ASP A 707 18.84 7.57 -17.29
CA ASP A 707 18.42 8.45 -18.38
C ASP A 707 17.28 9.39 -17.95
N HIS A 708 17.59 10.67 -17.80
CA HIS A 708 16.63 11.75 -17.50
C HIS A 708 16.37 12.67 -18.70
N SER A 709 16.76 12.27 -19.91
CA SER A 709 16.43 13.00 -21.14
C SER A 709 14.93 13.02 -21.52
N PRO A 710 14.07 12.06 -21.10
CA PRO A 710 12.64 12.13 -21.39
C PRO A 710 11.98 13.40 -20.81
N GLY A 711 11.07 14.02 -21.57
CA GLY A 711 10.47 15.31 -21.20
C GLY A 711 9.82 15.36 -19.81
N TRP A 712 9.25 14.26 -19.32
CA TRP A 712 8.63 14.20 -17.98
C TRP A 712 9.64 14.31 -16.82
N ALA A 713 10.93 14.08 -17.09
CA ALA A 713 12.02 14.10 -16.10
C ALA A 713 12.90 15.35 -16.22
N ARG A 714 12.66 16.23 -17.20
CA ARG A 714 13.43 17.46 -17.42
C ARG A 714 13.03 18.56 -16.44
N GLN A 715 13.96 19.47 -16.19
CA GLN A 715 13.70 20.78 -15.59
C GLN A 715 12.87 21.66 -16.55
N GLY A 716 12.32 22.76 -16.04
CA GLY A 716 11.54 23.70 -16.84
C GLY A 716 10.09 23.29 -17.09
N GLN A 717 9.57 22.30 -16.35
CA GLN A 717 8.21 21.82 -16.54
C GLN A 717 7.50 21.42 -15.24
N THR A 718 6.19 21.40 -15.36
CA THR A 718 5.23 20.70 -14.52
C THR A 718 4.41 19.75 -15.38
N TRP A 719 3.74 18.79 -14.76
CA TRP A 719 2.85 17.86 -15.47
C TRP A 719 1.50 18.47 -15.85
N ASP A 720 1.21 19.69 -15.39
CA ASP A 720 -0.09 20.34 -15.51
C ASP A 720 0.03 21.54 -16.47
N ALA A 721 -0.60 21.46 -17.64
CA ALA A 721 -0.55 22.52 -18.66
C ALA A 721 -0.97 23.89 -18.07
N PHE A 722 -2.01 23.89 -17.24
CA PHE A 722 -2.44 25.08 -16.48
C PHE A 722 -1.30 25.76 -15.73
N VAL A 723 -0.49 24.99 -14.99
CA VAL A 723 0.55 25.52 -14.13
C VAL A 723 1.71 26.04 -14.97
N ASN A 724 2.10 25.33 -16.02
CA ASN A 724 3.13 25.80 -16.96
C ASN A 724 2.75 27.13 -17.60
N GLU A 725 1.50 27.27 -18.06
CA GLU A 725 1.02 28.51 -18.67
C GLU A 725 0.93 29.67 -17.66
N MET A 726 0.40 29.41 -16.47
CA MET A 726 0.30 30.41 -15.41
C MET A 726 1.69 30.89 -14.97
N TRP A 727 2.66 29.97 -14.84
CA TRP A 727 4.04 30.32 -14.52
C TRP A 727 4.65 31.22 -15.59
N ALA A 728 4.56 30.80 -16.87
CA ALA A 728 5.10 31.56 -17.99
C ALA A 728 4.48 32.97 -18.12
N LYS A 729 3.18 33.09 -17.82
CA LYS A 729 2.45 34.36 -17.93
C LYS A 729 2.73 35.31 -16.77
N HIS A 730 2.83 34.81 -15.54
CA HIS A 730 2.77 35.65 -14.34
C HIS A 730 4.08 35.75 -13.54
N ARG A 731 4.98 34.74 -13.59
CA ARG A 731 6.14 34.71 -12.68
C ARG A 731 7.10 35.88 -12.88
N THR A 732 7.23 36.40 -14.10
CA THR A 732 8.07 37.57 -14.44
C THR A 732 7.25 38.86 -14.59
N GLY A 733 5.98 38.83 -14.16
CA GLY A 733 5.08 39.98 -14.23
C GLY A 733 5.44 41.10 -13.24
N PRO A 734 4.81 42.28 -13.37
CA PRO A 734 5.07 43.41 -12.50
C PRO A 734 4.86 43.10 -11.01
N GLY A 735 5.83 43.49 -10.17
CA GLY A 735 5.76 43.31 -8.71
C GLY A 735 6.20 41.94 -8.21
N MET A 736 6.64 41.03 -9.09
CA MET A 736 7.26 39.77 -8.72
C MET A 736 8.73 39.96 -8.30
N PRO A 737 9.24 39.17 -7.34
CA PRO A 737 10.68 39.13 -7.04
C PRO A 737 11.51 38.65 -8.25
N PRO A 738 12.82 38.94 -8.29
CA PRO A 738 13.73 38.36 -9.28
C PRO A 738 13.66 36.83 -9.33
N THR A 739 13.95 36.24 -10.49
CA THR A 739 13.92 34.78 -10.73
C THR A 739 15.30 34.12 -10.71
N ASP A 740 16.33 34.90 -10.42
CA ASP A 740 17.74 34.49 -10.46
C ASP A 740 18.38 34.42 -9.06
N GLY A 741 17.57 34.41 -7.99
CA GLY A 741 18.04 34.32 -6.61
C GLY A 741 18.95 33.10 -6.36
N TRP A 742 18.70 32.01 -7.08
CA TRP A 742 19.52 30.79 -7.08
C TRP A 742 20.92 30.93 -7.72
N LYS A 743 21.22 32.08 -8.35
CA LYS A 743 22.54 32.43 -8.88
C LYS A 743 23.28 33.44 -8.01
N GLN A 744 22.56 34.10 -7.10
CA GLN A 744 23.13 35.13 -6.25
C GLN A 744 23.95 34.49 -5.12
N PRO A 745 24.96 35.19 -4.57
CA PRO A 745 25.65 34.75 -3.37
C PRO A 745 24.67 34.52 -2.21
N LYS A 746 24.80 33.39 -1.52
CA LYS A 746 23.94 33.01 -0.38
C LYS A 746 24.80 32.58 0.81
N ASP A 747 24.19 32.58 1.99
CA ASP A 747 24.80 32.04 3.21
C ASP A 747 24.60 30.53 3.28
N PHE A 748 25.70 29.77 3.33
CA PHE A 748 25.71 28.31 3.42
C PHE A 748 25.93 27.81 4.86
N SER A 749 25.97 28.69 5.86
CA SER A 749 26.28 28.32 7.24
C SER A 749 25.37 27.22 7.82
N ARG A 750 24.06 27.27 7.53
CA ARG A 750 23.10 26.21 7.92
C ARG A 750 23.45 24.87 7.29
N TYR A 751 23.78 24.87 6.00
CA TYR A 751 24.20 23.68 5.27
C TYR A 751 25.50 23.11 5.83
N GLU A 752 26.53 23.93 6.00
CA GLU A 752 27.85 23.51 6.51
C GLU A 752 27.72 22.89 7.90
N LYS A 753 26.96 23.54 8.79
CA LYS A 753 26.65 23.03 10.13
C LYS A 753 25.92 21.68 10.07
N SER A 754 24.97 21.51 9.14
CA SER A 754 24.23 20.24 9.00
C SER A 754 25.16 19.08 8.63
N MET A 755 26.17 19.34 7.81
CA MET A 755 27.17 18.37 7.37
C MET A 755 28.21 18.08 8.46
N GLU A 756 28.59 19.08 9.25
CA GLU A 756 29.44 18.90 10.43
C GLU A 756 28.76 17.98 11.46
N LEU A 757 27.51 18.26 11.81
CA LEU A 757 26.74 17.45 12.75
C LEU A 757 26.56 16.00 12.26
N LEU A 758 26.43 15.79 10.94
CA LEU A 758 26.41 14.45 10.36
C LEU A 758 27.73 13.71 10.59
N LYS A 759 28.88 14.36 10.35
CA LYS A 759 30.21 13.78 10.59
C LYS A 759 30.40 13.43 12.07
N GLU A 760 30.02 14.32 12.98
CA GLU A 760 30.07 14.04 14.41
C GLU A 760 29.23 12.81 14.79
N LYS A 761 27.99 12.74 14.27
CA LYS A 761 27.07 11.62 14.52
C LYS A 761 27.61 10.30 13.95
N GLN A 762 28.30 10.34 12.82
CA GLN A 762 28.96 9.17 12.23
C GLN A 762 30.19 8.74 13.03
N SER A 763 30.97 9.69 13.57
CA SER A 763 32.17 9.38 14.40
C SER A 763 31.85 8.74 15.75
N LYS A 764 30.62 8.91 16.26
CA LYS A 764 30.14 8.34 17.53
C LYS A 764 29.53 6.94 17.40
N ARG A 765 29.39 6.42 16.17
CA ARG A 765 28.90 5.07 15.87
C ARG A 765 30.07 4.18 15.51
#